data_AF-A0A4R6WKL8-F1
#
_entry.id   AF-A0A4R6WKL8-F1
#
_cell.length_a   1.000
_cell.length_b   1.000
_cell.length_c   1.000
_cell.angle_alpha   90.00
_cell.angle_beta   90.00
_cell.angle_gamma   90.00
#
_symmetry.space_group_name_H-M   'P 1'
#
loop_
_entity.id
_entity.type
_entity.pdbx_description
1 polymer ?
#
loop_
_entity_poly.entity_id
_entity_poly.type
_entity_poly.pdbx_seq_one_letter_code
_entity_poly.pdbx_strand_id
1 'polypeptide(L)'
;MTLAISLTRIHSTPTCHLADPALVPPDAVASRAQAIWDEELQRRSADLFNGEIVSVTSLNNTAIVGRRAEYRSLLAQSRDPDIFRWLQVRPLAVTGILICPEGVVIGRRSKSVFQSPGLWELAPSGSVDLGTMDEQGNINLLNQLMQELKEEIGLSATDIAEVEPLAIACDTDSQVFDVCFILRTSRPWPQILASYAADGNSEYESLDILPLRDIVAFAQSQMGEITPLTISLLKLLENEAKLATLAAPPAGAPAGATPQPRKLHTAIIVQARTRSTRLPGKAMQMLAGKRVLEHVVERLQKVRRADEVVIATTSDPADDCIAELSAALGLRVYRGDESDVMFRYLGAARMVRADIILRVTSDCPLIDPELCDAVLELRERNAADFAANNFPRLFPHGLDCEAFTIEALEESAREATLALDREHVTPWMRRDAGLRRVGLMGPGWPANQQRWTLDYAEDMTFFNDVFARFAPGSLPGWQEVVTTIGAHGKQGLVNAHRRLPLGLASREAAATVVFHFEANARIGTGHAMRCNALQSRLEPMGWRCLWAIDAATEEFLGSAVPRNSLIRLSSADPCTIAKDIAAAIGSCGIFVIDHYGAGAELGREMRTVADQIVWFDDLADRPLDADVIINPNPGFSEAEYGGLNARPAKVLLGADFALLRQQFSVHRANAYRRLAEEIAGPVRRIVVAFGGVDPLNGTAVALQVLAEFPEIEVDAVLGSAAPHLADVRRQAAELGPRCRVITDVADMAGLLAGADIVIGAPGTSTWERACLGLPSLLIGIAENQRANAAFVASAGAGLVAGFLTDEAPDQVGARLKEQLHEVVAWPRRRQRMARAAFAVCDGRGCQRIIAALLPPYRTASGDMTIRIVEARDEALLLDWQRNPETRRFALNPAVPSSQEHHVWLQDRLLSSIDWFLMAERAGEPLAFVRIDWIGEDSGRPEFVVSIATSPWHHRQGLGAGLLHAIRQLSPSAHFLAKILPENVASLALFIRAGYTLGADGYFHARPD
;
A
#
# COMPACT_ATOMS: atom_id res chain seq x y z
N MET A 1 -21.39 4.69 -15.99
CA MET A 1 -20.53 5.22 -17.07
C MET A 1 -19.15 5.39 -16.48
N THR A 2 -18.26 4.44 -16.72
CA THR A 2 -16.83 4.56 -16.40
C THR A 2 -16.26 5.64 -17.32
N LEU A 3 -15.63 6.69 -16.78
CA LEU A 3 -15.04 7.75 -17.61
C LEU A 3 -13.86 7.15 -18.39
N ALA A 4 -14.03 6.95 -19.68
CA ALA A 4 -13.08 6.36 -20.61
C ALA A 4 -12.03 7.39 -21.09
N ILE A 5 -11.56 8.29 -20.21
CA ILE A 5 -10.55 9.30 -20.54
C ILE A 5 -9.25 8.99 -19.80
N SER A 6 -8.16 8.83 -20.53
CA SER A 6 -6.80 8.80 -19.99
C SER A 6 -6.21 10.21 -20.02
N LEU A 7 -5.63 10.68 -18.92
CA LEU A 7 -4.98 11.98 -18.81
C LEU A 7 -3.49 11.81 -18.50
N THR A 8 -2.63 12.44 -19.30
CA THR A 8 -1.19 12.52 -19.05
C THR A 8 -0.78 13.97 -18.87
N ARG A 9 -0.21 14.34 -17.72
CA ARG A 9 0.25 15.72 -17.48
C ARG A 9 1.40 16.11 -18.40
N ILE A 10 1.41 17.38 -18.79
CA ILE A 10 2.50 18.02 -19.51
C ILE A 10 2.90 19.33 -18.84
N HIS A 11 4.17 19.70 -18.95
CA HIS A 11 4.71 20.96 -18.39
C HIS A 11 5.14 21.96 -19.47
N SER A 12 5.03 21.57 -20.74
CA SER A 12 5.37 22.36 -21.91
C SER A 12 4.52 21.90 -23.09
N THR A 13 4.21 22.79 -24.03
CA THR A 13 3.47 22.43 -25.24
C THR A 13 4.30 21.44 -26.08
N PRO A 14 3.77 20.26 -26.41
CA PRO A 14 4.48 19.30 -27.26
C PRO A 14 4.62 19.85 -28.68
N THR A 15 5.76 19.58 -29.32
CA THR A 15 5.94 19.91 -30.74
C THR A 15 5.10 18.98 -31.60
N CYS A 16 4.27 19.51 -32.49
CA CYS A 16 3.49 18.70 -33.44
C CYS A 16 4.10 18.80 -34.84
N HIS A 17 4.37 17.66 -35.48
CA HIS A 17 4.86 17.62 -36.85
C HIS A 17 4.27 16.45 -37.64
N LEU A 18 3.98 16.68 -38.92
CA LEU A 18 3.53 15.65 -39.85
C LEU A 18 4.72 15.01 -40.55
N ALA A 19 5.08 13.79 -40.12
CA ALA A 19 6.18 13.04 -40.72
C ALA A 19 5.71 11.80 -41.49
N ASP A 20 4.53 11.27 -41.14
CA ASP A 20 4.08 9.97 -41.64
C ASP A 20 3.21 10.10 -42.90
N PRO A 21 3.39 9.19 -43.88
CA PRO A 21 2.56 9.20 -45.09
C PRO A 21 1.10 8.86 -44.75
N ALA A 22 0.19 9.37 -45.58
CA ALA A 22 -1.22 8.99 -45.49
C ALA A 22 -1.37 7.48 -45.65
N LEU A 23 -2.25 6.89 -44.84
CA LEU A 23 -2.53 5.46 -44.91
C LEU A 23 -3.42 5.18 -46.13
N VAL A 24 -3.04 4.22 -46.96
CA VAL A 24 -3.86 3.76 -48.09
C VAL A 24 -4.60 2.49 -47.66
N PRO A 25 -5.92 2.56 -47.39
CA PRO A 25 -6.70 1.38 -46.99
C PRO A 25 -6.96 0.46 -48.20
N PRO A 26 -7.29 -0.83 -47.97
CA PRO A 26 -7.72 -1.72 -49.05
C PRO A 26 -8.95 -1.18 -49.79
N ASP A 27 -9.06 -1.46 -51.10
CA ASP A 27 -10.15 -0.96 -51.96
C ASP A 27 -11.56 -1.22 -51.40
N ALA A 28 -11.76 -2.38 -50.76
CA ALA A 28 -13.03 -2.72 -50.11
C ALA A 28 -13.38 -1.78 -48.94
N VAL A 29 -12.37 -1.38 -48.15
CA VAL A 29 -12.52 -0.46 -47.03
C VAL A 29 -12.73 0.97 -47.53
N ALA A 30 -11.97 1.39 -48.56
CA ALA A 30 -12.16 2.68 -49.22
C ALA A 30 -13.57 2.82 -49.81
N SER A 31 -14.07 1.77 -50.47
CA SER A 31 -15.43 1.72 -51.02
C SER A 31 -16.49 1.78 -49.93
N ARG A 32 -16.27 1.09 -48.80
CA ARG A 32 -17.18 1.16 -47.64
C ARG A 32 -17.22 2.55 -47.03
N ALA A 33 -16.06 3.19 -46.86
CA ALA A 33 -15.98 4.56 -46.36
C ALA A 33 -16.68 5.56 -47.29
N GLN A 34 -16.54 5.40 -48.61
CA GLN A 34 -17.27 6.20 -49.59
C GLN A 34 -18.79 5.99 -49.50
N ALA A 35 -19.26 4.73 -49.37
CA ALA A 35 -20.69 4.46 -49.24
C ALA A 35 -21.30 5.14 -47.99
N ILE A 36 -20.61 5.06 -46.84
CA ILE A 36 -21.05 5.72 -45.60
C ILE A 36 -21.08 7.25 -45.79
N TRP A 37 -20.11 7.81 -46.51
CA TRP A 37 -20.07 9.23 -46.82
C TRP A 37 -21.25 9.69 -47.68
N ASP A 38 -21.56 8.94 -48.74
CA ASP A 38 -22.67 9.24 -49.66
C ASP A 38 -24.02 9.16 -48.92
N GLU A 39 -24.19 8.18 -48.03
CA GLU A 39 -25.36 8.06 -47.15
C GLU A 39 -25.49 9.27 -46.19
N GLU A 40 -24.38 9.80 -45.68
CA GLU A 40 -24.37 10.98 -44.80
C GLU A 40 -24.68 12.26 -45.56
N LEU A 41 -24.13 12.44 -46.77
CA LEU A 41 -24.43 13.55 -47.67
C LEU A 41 -25.91 13.61 -48.04
N GLN A 42 -26.54 12.46 -48.31
CA GLN A 42 -27.97 12.40 -48.58
C GLN A 42 -28.83 12.80 -47.36
N ARG A 43 -28.34 12.59 -46.14
CA ARG A 43 -29.09 12.84 -44.91
C ARG A 43 -28.96 14.27 -44.39
N ARG A 44 -27.80 14.91 -44.54
CA ARG A 44 -27.50 16.20 -43.90
C ARG A 44 -27.58 17.43 -44.82
N SER A 45 -27.95 17.29 -46.10
CA SER A 45 -27.89 18.39 -47.09
C SER A 45 -26.44 18.85 -47.38
N ALA A 46 -26.26 19.72 -48.38
CA ALA A 46 -25.01 20.06 -49.08
C ALA A 46 -23.89 20.75 -48.26
N ASP A 47 -24.02 20.86 -46.94
CA ASP A 47 -23.07 21.59 -46.08
C ASP A 47 -22.00 20.68 -45.44
N LEU A 48 -22.05 19.36 -45.67
CA LEU A 48 -21.04 18.42 -45.19
C LEU A 48 -19.79 18.42 -46.08
N PHE A 49 -18.67 18.92 -45.55
CA PHE A 49 -17.39 19.02 -46.24
C PHE A 49 -16.40 17.95 -45.76
N ASN A 50 -15.68 17.29 -46.69
CA ASN A 50 -14.62 16.34 -46.36
C ASN A 50 -13.28 17.09 -46.18
N GLY A 51 -13.03 17.59 -44.97
CA GLY A 51 -11.78 18.26 -44.62
C GLY A 51 -10.62 17.30 -44.32
N GLU A 52 -9.39 17.80 -44.44
CA GLU A 52 -8.20 17.11 -43.93
C GLU A 52 -8.05 17.34 -42.42
N ILE A 53 -7.71 16.29 -41.69
CA ILE A 53 -7.46 16.30 -40.24
C ILE A 53 -6.11 15.68 -39.91
N VAL A 54 -5.57 16.04 -38.74
CA VAL A 54 -4.36 15.44 -38.18
C VAL A 54 -4.72 14.15 -37.44
N SER A 55 -4.10 13.03 -37.84
CA SER A 55 -4.19 11.76 -37.13
C SER A 55 -2.89 11.46 -36.41
N VAL A 56 -2.94 11.24 -35.09
CA VAL A 56 -1.78 10.90 -34.25
C VAL A 56 -1.29 9.49 -34.57
N THR A 57 -0.01 9.35 -34.90
CA THR A 57 0.65 8.05 -35.11
C THR A 57 1.56 7.68 -33.94
N SER A 58 2.24 8.68 -33.38
CA SER A 58 3.11 8.53 -32.20
C SER A 58 3.03 9.78 -31.31
N LEU A 59 3.12 9.57 -30.00
CA LEU A 59 2.92 10.58 -28.98
C LEU A 59 3.84 10.32 -27.79
N ASN A 60 4.46 11.39 -27.28
CA ASN A 60 4.99 11.47 -25.92
C ASN A 60 4.76 12.89 -25.35
N ASN A 61 5.18 13.12 -24.11
CA ASN A 61 4.91 14.38 -23.39
C ASN A 61 5.57 15.63 -24.02
N THR A 62 6.50 15.46 -24.96
CA THR A 62 7.27 16.54 -25.60
C THR A 62 7.04 16.64 -27.11
N ALA A 63 6.55 15.59 -27.76
CA ALA A 63 6.39 15.55 -29.21
C ALA A 63 5.20 14.70 -29.65
N ILE A 64 4.50 15.21 -30.67
CA ILE A 64 3.42 14.54 -31.40
C ILE A 64 3.87 14.37 -32.85
N VAL A 65 3.83 13.13 -33.32
CA VAL A 65 4.01 12.77 -34.73
C VAL A 65 2.63 12.43 -35.28
N GLY A 66 2.26 13.08 -36.37
CA GLY A 66 0.99 12.83 -37.05
C GLY A 66 1.16 12.46 -38.51
N ARG A 67 0.02 12.10 -39.11
CA ARG A 67 -0.19 11.97 -40.55
C ARG A 67 -1.46 12.69 -40.99
N ARG A 68 -1.57 12.95 -42.29
CA ARG A 68 -2.81 13.43 -42.90
C ARG A 68 -3.85 12.32 -42.95
N ALA A 69 -5.08 12.66 -42.58
CA ALA A 69 -6.25 11.81 -42.74
C ALA A 69 -7.44 12.63 -43.23
N GLU A 70 -8.44 11.98 -43.80
CA GLU A 70 -9.68 12.64 -44.23
C GLU A 70 -10.77 12.48 -43.18
N TYR A 71 -11.58 13.53 -43.00
CA TYR A 71 -12.74 13.51 -42.12
C TYR A 71 -13.72 12.38 -42.46
N ARG A 72 -13.88 12.07 -43.75
CA ARG A 72 -14.65 10.92 -44.24
C ARG A 72 -14.19 9.59 -43.61
N SER A 73 -12.89 9.39 -43.44
CA SER A 73 -12.35 8.16 -42.85
C SER A 73 -12.67 8.08 -41.35
N LEU A 74 -12.64 9.22 -40.64
CA LEU A 74 -13.10 9.31 -39.25
C LEU A 74 -14.59 8.97 -39.12
N LEU A 75 -15.43 9.53 -40.00
CA LEU A 75 -16.85 9.22 -40.05
C LEU A 75 -17.10 7.73 -40.30
N ALA A 76 -16.38 7.16 -41.26
CA ALA A 76 -16.51 5.76 -41.64
C ALA A 76 -16.19 4.82 -40.46
N GLN A 77 -15.07 5.02 -39.75
CA GLN A 77 -14.73 4.19 -38.60
C GLN A 77 -15.66 4.41 -37.39
N SER A 78 -16.27 5.59 -37.25
CA SER A 78 -17.26 5.85 -36.20
C SER A 78 -18.58 5.10 -36.45
N ARG A 79 -18.99 4.97 -37.72
CA ARG A 79 -20.20 4.22 -38.12
C ARG A 79 -19.97 2.71 -38.20
N ASP A 80 -18.73 2.31 -38.47
CA ASP A 80 -18.33 0.92 -38.66
C ASP A 80 -17.02 0.67 -37.89
N PRO A 81 -17.08 0.33 -36.58
CA PRO A 81 -15.88 0.17 -35.76
C PRO A 81 -14.91 -0.92 -36.27
N ASP A 82 -15.39 -1.91 -37.02
CA ASP A 82 -14.59 -3.03 -37.51
C ASP A 82 -13.55 -2.62 -38.57
N ILE A 83 -13.75 -1.47 -39.22
CA ILE A 83 -12.79 -0.92 -40.19
C ILE A 83 -11.69 -0.07 -39.53
N PHE A 84 -11.77 0.21 -38.22
CA PHE A 84 -10.74 0.97 -37.50
C PHE A 84 -9.34 0.38 -37.66
N ARG A 85 -9.20 -0.96 -37.62
CA ARG A 85 -7.90 -1.63 -37.80
C ARG A 85 -7.21 -1.30 -39.14
N TRP A 86 -7.99 -0.90 -40.14
CA TRP A 86 -7.52 -0.57 -41.49
C TRP A 86 -7.39 0.93 -41.75
N LEU A 87 -8.18 1.78 -41.08
CA LEU A 87 -8.13 3.24 -41.24
C LEU A 87 -7.23 3.90 -40.19
N GLN A 88 -7.28 3.40 -38.95
CA GLN A 88 -6.49 3.83 -37.80
C GLN A 88 -6.45 5.36 -37.65
N VAL A 89 -7.58 6.04 -37.84
CA VAL A 89 -7.65 7.50 -37.68
C VAL A 89 -7.78 7.81 -36.19
N ARG A 90 -6.86 8.61 -35.66
CA ARG A 90 -6.80 9.02 -34.25
C ARG A 90 -6.71 10.55 -34.20
N PRO A 91 -7.84 11.26 -34.23
CA PRO A 91 -7.85 12.72 -34.40
C PRO A 91 -7.08 13.43 -33.30
N LEU A 92 -6.39 14.52 -33.65
CA LEU A 92 -5.78 15.46 -32.72
C LEU A 92 -6.65 16.72 -32.59
N ALA A 93 -6.90 17.15 -31.36
CA ALA A 93 -7.66 18.35 -31.02
C ALA A 93 -6.94 19.16 -29.92
N VAL A 94 -7.41 20.38 -29.70
CA VAL A 94 -6.95 21.28 -28.64
C VAL A 94 -8.14 21.75 -27.82
N THR A 95 -8.00 21.76 -26.50
CA THR A 95 -9.06 22.20 -25.58
C THR A 95 -8.51 23.22 -24.59
N GLY A 96 -9.23 24.32 -24.41
CA GLY A 96 -8.92 25.37 -23.45
C GLY A 96 -9.87 25.38 -22.27
N ILE A 97 -9.31 25.45 -21.05
CA ILE A 97 -10.04 25.82 -19.84
C ILE A 97 -9.95 27.34 -19.73
N LEU A 98 -10.96 28.05 -20.23
CA LEU A 98 -11.02 29.51 -20.13
C LEU A 98 -11.52 29.94 -18.75
N ILE A 99 -10.62 30.55 -17.97
CA ILE A 99 -10.87 31.06 -16.62
C ILE A 99 -10.94 32.58 -16.66
N CYS A 100 -12.05 33.12 -16.18
CA CYS A 100 -12.28 34.55 -15.96
C CYS A 100 -12.53 34.82 -14.45
N PRO A 101 -12.66 36.08 -14.02
CA PRO A 101 -12.81 36.42 -12.60
C PRO A 101 -13.97 35.72 -11.89
N GLU A 102 -15.06 35.45 -12.61
CA GLU A 102 -16.27 34.84 -12.07
C GLU A 102 -16.28 33.30 -12.11
N GLY A 103 -15.40 32.66 -12.90
CA GLY A 103 -15.45 31.21 -13.08
C GLY A 103 -14.83 30.68 -14.38
N VAL A 104 -15.09 29.40 -14.65
CA VAL A 104 -14.72 28.70 -15.88
C VAL A 104 -15.83 28.83 -16.91
N VAL A 105 -15.50 29.19 -18.14
CA VAL A 105 -16.46 29.28 -19.24
C VAL A 105 -16.72 27.89 -19.81
N ILE A 106 -17.99 27.55 -19.98
CA ILE A 106 -18.45 26.31 -20.61
C ILE A 106 -19.46 26.64 -21.72
N GLY A 107 -19.48 25.84 -22.78
CA GLY A 107 -20.39 25.98 -23.91
C GLY A 107 -21.33 24.78 -24.04
N ARG A 108 -22.61 25.04 -24.35
CA ARG A 108 -23.56 23.99 -24.73
C ARG A 108 -23.42 23.76 -26.23
N ARG A 109 -22.86 22.60 -26.62
CA ARG A 109 -22.61 22.26 -28.04
C ARG A 109 -23.91 22.31 -28.84
N SER A 110 -23.89 22.92 -30.01
CA SER A 110 -25.05 23.01 -30.89
C SER A 110 -25.53 21.63 -31.34
N LYS A 111 -26.84 21.43 -31.49
CA LYS A 111 -27.39 20.17 -32.02
C LYS A 111 -26.94 19.83 -33.45
N SER A 112 -26.39 20.80 -34.18
CA SER A 112 -25.86 20.60 -35.54
C SER A 112 -24.44 20.00 -35.57
N VAL A 113 -23.69 20.01 -34.46
CA VAL A 113 -22.32 19.48 -34.42
C VAL A 113 -22.27 17.95 -34.48
N PHE A 114 -21.18 17.41 -35.00
CA PHE A 114 -21.04 15.97 -35.23
C PHE A 114 -20.82 15.17 -33.95
N GLN A 115 -19.91 15.62 -33.08
CA GLN A 115 -19.58 14.96 -31.82
C GLN A 115 -20.33 15.58 -30.65
N SER A 116 -20.91 14.74 -29.80
CA SER A 116 -21.53 15.14 -28.53
C SER A 116 -22.57 16.29 -28.64
N PRO A 117 -23.51 16.25 -29.61
CA PRO A 117 -24.47 17.34 -29.82
C PRO A 117 -25.33 17.58 -28.59
N GLY A 118 -25.46 18.84 -28.17
CA GLY A 118 -26.25 19.22 -27.02
C GLY A 118 -25.66 18.86 -25.66
N LEU A 119 -24.39 18.46 -25.57
CA LEU A 119 -23.69 18.32 -24.28
C LEU A 119 -22.95 19.60 -23.89
N TRP A 120 -22.72 19.81 -22.60
CA TRP A 120 -21.82 20.84 -22.08
C TRP A 120 -20.35 20.45 -22.32
N GLU A 121 -19.53 21.41 -22.72
CA GLU A 121 -18.09 21.25 -22.91
C GLU A 121 -17.33 22.47 -22.39
N LEU A 122 -16.05 22.30 -22.05
CA LEU A 122 -15.10 23.41 -21.96
C LEU A 122 -14.97 24.10 -23.32
N ALA A 123 -14.89 25.43 -23.30
CA ALA A 123 -14.69 26.24 -24.47
C ALA A 123 -13.46 27.15 -24.26
N PRO A 124 -12.57 27.31 -25.25
CA PRO A 124 -12.71 26.82 -26.64
C PRO A 124 -12.23 25.37 -26.84
N SER A 125 -12.75 24.65 -27.84
CA SER A 125 -12.36 23.26 -28.11
C SER A 125 -12.54 22.87 -29.59
N GLY A 126 -11.45 22.53 -30.28
CA GLY A 126 -11.50 22.28 -31.72
C GLY A 126 -10.47 21.29 -32.25
N SER A 127 -10.77 20.73 -33.42
CA SER A 127 -9.85 19.80 -34.11
C SER A 127 -8.65 20.55 -34.70
N VAL A 128 -7.47 19.95 -34.66
CA VAL A 128 -6.28 20.55 -35.27
C VAL A 128 -6.36 20.41 -36.79
N ASP A 129 -6.44 21.56 -37.46
CA ASP A 129 -6.44 21.66 -38.92
C ASP A 129 -5.01 21.74 -39.50
N LEU A 130 -4.92 21.58 -40.83
CA LEU A 130 -3.66 21.72 -41.56
C LEU A 130 -3.38 23.16 -42.01
N GLY A 131 -4.31 24.09 -41.80
CA GLY A 131 -4.18 25.50 -42.17
C GLY A 131 -3.16 26.25 -41.31
N THR A 132 -2.90 25.77 -40.10
CA THR A 132 -1.88 26.30 -39.16
C THR A 132 -0.48 25.69 -39.33
N MET A 133 -0.27 24.87 -40.38
CA MET A 133 0.98 24.18 -40.67
C MET A 133 1.99 25.06 -41.43
N ASP A 134 3.27 25.00 -41.03
CA ASP A 134 4.36 25.68 -41.74
C ASP A 134 4.88 24.88 -42.95
N GLU A 135 5.78 25.49 -43.75
CA GLU A 135 6.40 24.84 -44.92
C GLU A 135 7.23 23.58 -44.58
N GLN A 136 7.57 23.39 -43.30
CA GLN A 136 8.36 22.27 -42.79
C GLN A 136 7.48 21.15 -42.21
N GLY A 137 6.16 21.32 -42.20
CA GLY A 137 5.20 20.34 -41.70
C GLY A 137 4.97 20.40 -40.19
N ASN A 138 5.43 21.46 -39.50
CA ASN A 138 5.16 21.67 -38.08
C ASN A 138 3.81 22.39 -37.90
N ILE A 139 3.09 22.01 -36.84
CA ILE A 139 1.79 22.58 -36.50
C ILE A 139 1.90 23.26 -35.14
N ASN A 140 1.49 24.52 -35.08
CA ASN A 140 1.49 25.28 -33.83
C ASN A 140 0.13 25.13 -33.12
N LEU A 141 0.10 24.20 -32.16
CA LEU A 141 -1.10 23.88 -31.38
C LEU A 141 -1.66 25.06 -30.59
N LEU A 142 -0.80 25.97 -30.13
CA LEU A 142 -1.26 27.17 -29.43
C LEU A 142 -1.96 28.14 -30.38
N ASN A 143 -1.44 28.29 -31.61
CA ASN A 143 -2.10 29.11 -32.62
C ASN A 143 -3.48 28.53 -32.99
N GLN A 144 -3.59 27.20 -33.13
CA GLN A 144 -4.88 26.55 -33.32
C GLN A 144 -5.84 26.91 -32.18
N LEU A 145 -5.43 26.75 -30.93
CA LEU A 145 -6.28 27.08 -29.78
C LEU A 145 -6.72 28.55 -29.76
N MET A 146 -5.83 29.47 -30.16
CA MET A 146 -6.17 30.90 -30.25
C MET A 146 -7.13 31.22 -31.40
N GLN A 147 -7.11 30.41 -32.47
CA GLN A 147 -8.07 30.51 -33.56
C GLN A 147 -9.45 30.05 -33.08
N GLU A 148 -9.54 28.89 -32.42
CA GLU A 148 -10.81 28.41 -31.84
C GLU A 148 -11.37 29.42 -30.81
N LEU A 149 -10.53 29.99 -29.95
CA LEU A 149 -10.94 31.04 -29.00
C LEU A 149 -11.64 32.22 -29.70
N LYS A 150 -11.12 32.62 -30.86
CA LYS A 150 -11.65 33.75 -31.63
C LYS A 150 -12.92 33.37 -32.37
N GLU A 151 -12.95 32.21 -33.00
CA GLU A 151 -14.09 31.76 -33.79
C GLU A 151 -15.27 31.37 -32.91
N GLU A 152 -15.02 30.68 -31.80
CA GLU A 152 -16.08 30.14 -30.94
C GLU A 152 -16.57 31.13 -29.89
N ILE A 153 -15.68 31.99 -29.34
CA ILE A 153 -15.99 32.87 -28.19
C ILE A 153 -15.87 34.36 -28.57
N GLY A 154 -15.29 34.70 -29.72
CA GLY A 154 -15.06 36.09 -30.12
C GLY A 154 -13.91 36.78 -29.38
N LEU A 155 -13.08 36.02 -28.65
CA LEU A 155 -11.92 36.55 -27.91
C LEU A 155 -10.63 36.35 -28.70
N SER A 156 -9.75 37.34 -28.67
CA SER A 156 -8.45 37.27 -29.33
C SER A 156 -7.34 36.87 -28.35
N ALA A 157 -6.16 36.50 -28.88
CA ALA A 157 -4.99 36.23 -28.05
C ALA A 157 -4.60 37.41 -27.13
N THR A 158 -4.91 38.66 -27.51
CA THR A 158 -4.65 39.83 -26.66
C THR A 158 -5.57 39.94 -25.45
N ASP A 159 -6.66 39.18 -25.44
CA ASP A 159 -7.61 39.10 -24.32
C ASP A 159 -7.21 38.07 -23.27
N ILE A 160 -6.17 37.28 -23.55
CA ILE A 160 -5.64 36.25 -22.67
C ILE A 160 -4.36 36.75 -21.98
N ALA A 161 -4.38 36.75 -20.65
CA ALA A 161 -3.28 37.18 -19.81
C ALA A 161 -2.23 36.07 -19.59
N GLU A 162 -2.65 34.81 -19.54
CA GLU A 162 -1.78 33.66 -19.30
C GLU A 162 -2.28 32.42 -20.04
N VAL A 163 -1.34 31.64 -20.58
CA VAL A 163 -1.60 30.31 -21.15
C VAL A 163 -0.64 29.29 -20.53
N GLU A 164 -1.19 28.21 -19.98
CA GLU A 164 -0.42 27.14 -19.34
C GLU A 164 -0.80 25.77 -19.95
N PRO A 165 0.16 24.98 -20.47
CA PRO A 165 -0.10 23.59 -20.88
C PRO A 165 -0.47 22.74 -19.67
N LEU A 166 -1.51 21.92 -19.77
CA LEU A 166 -2.05 21.15 -18.64
C LEU A 166 -1.83 19.64 -18.81
N ALA A 167 -2.42 19.07 -19.86
CA ALA A 167 -2.44 17.63 -20.07
C ALA A 167 -2.62 17.27 -21.53
N ILE A 168 -2.33 16.02 -21.86
CA ILE A 168 -2.80 15.36 -23.07
C ILE A 168 -3.86 14.36 -22.63
N ALA A 169 -5.07 14.52 -23.14
CA ALA A 169 -6.18 13.61 -22.90
C ALA A 169 -6.34 12.65 -24.08
N CYS A 170 -6.74 11.42 -23.79
CA CYS A 170 -7.09 10.42 -24.78
C CYS A 170 -8.44 9.84 -24.39
N ASP A 171 -9.46 10.06 -25.23
CA ASP A 171 -10.72 9.35 -25.13
C ASP A 171 -10.52 7.93 -25.68
N THR A 172 -10.54 6.94 -24.80
CA THR A 172 -10.25 5.56 -25.17
C THR A 172 -11.37 4.93 -26.00
N ASP A 173 -12.58 5.49 -25.97
CA ASP A 173 -13.71 5.00 -26.76
C ASP A 173 -13.68 5.61 -28.17
N SER A 174 -13.47 6.93 -28.28
CA SER A 174 -13.46 7.63 -29.58
C SER A 174 -12.08 7.69 -30.25
N GLN A 175 -11.01 7.36 -29.51
CA GLN A 175 -9.60 7.43 -29.92
C GLN A 175 -9.14 8.85 -30.32
N VAL A 176 -9.83 9.88 -29.82
CA VAL A 176 -9.45 11.29 -29.97
C VAL A 176 -8.41 11.67 -28.92
N PHE A 177 -7.41 12.43 -29.34
CA PHE A 177 -6.38 13.00 -28.47
C PHE A 177 -6.55 14.51 -28.39
N ASP A 178 -6.64 15.04 -27.18
CA ASP A 178 -6.75 16.48 -26.91
C ASP A 178 -5.50 16.98 -26.20
N VAL A 179 -4.90 18.05 -26.71
CA VAL A 179 -3.87 18.80 -25.97
C VAL A 179 -4.56 19.94 -25.23
N CYS A 180 -4.55 19.85 -23.91
CA CYS A 180 -5.35 20.68 -23.03
C CYS A 180 -4.53 21.80 -22.41
N PHE A 181 -5.10 23.00 -22.34
CA PHE A 181 -4.47 24.21 -21.83
C PHE A 181 -5.36 24.93 -20.82
N ILE A 182 -4.76 25.68 -19.91
CA ILE A 182 -5.46 26.68 -19.09
C ILE A 182 -5.25 28.05 -19.75
N LEU A 183 -6.35 28.79 -19.95
CA LEU A 183 -6.37 30.15 -20.46
C LEU A 183 -6.89 31.08 -19.37
N ARG A 184 -6.17 32.14 -19.01
CA ARG A 184 -6.68 33.15 -18.06
C ARG A 184 -6.97 34.46 -18.76
N THR A 185 -8.15 35.01 -18.50
CA THR A 185 -8.51 36.36 -18.95
C THR A 185 -8.86 37.25 -17.77
N SER A 186 -8.55 38.54 -17.92
CA SER A 186 -9.02 39.59 -17.00
C SER A 186 -10.38 40.15 -17.40
N ARG A 187 -10.93 39.77 -18.56
CA ARG A 187 -12.26 40.18 -19.00
C ARG A 187 -13.33 39.57 -18.08
N PRO A 188 -14.21 40.39 -17.47
CA PRO A 188 -15.35 39.89 -16.71
C PRO A 188 -16.34 39.13 -17.60
N TRP A 189 -17.06 38.17 -17.01
CA TRP A 189 -18.06 37.35 -17.70
C TRP A 189 -19.02 38.13 -18.63
N PRO A 190 -19.63 39.27 -18.24
CA PRO A 190 -20.50 40.03 -19.14
C PRO A 190 -19.83 40.50 -20.44
N GLN A 191 -18.52 40.76 -20.43
CA GLN A 191 -17.77 41.17 -21.62
C GLN A 191 -17.44 39.99 -22.52
N ILE A 192 -17.19 38.82 -21.93
CA ILE A 192 -17.00 37.56 -22.67
C ILE A 192 -18.30 37.21 -23.39
N LEU A 193 -19.43 37.24 -22.68
CA LEU A 193 -20.74 36.95 -23.26
C LEU A 193 -21.11 37.94 -24.38
N ALA A 194 -20.76 39.23 -24.23
CA ALA A 194 -20.95 40.22 -25.29
C ALA A 194 -20.07 39.98 -26.52
N SER A 195 -18.83 39.49 -26.32
CA SER A 195 -17.92 39.15 -27.42
C SER A 195 -18.44 37.93 -28.19
N TYR A 196 -18.89 36.90 -27.47
CA TYR A 196 -19.53 35.72 -28.05
C TYR A 196 -20.79 36.09 -28.85
N ALA A 197 -21.65 36.97 -28.32
CA ALA A 197 -22.86 37.39 -29.01
C ALA A 197 -22.59 38.22 -30.28
N ALA A 198 -21.44 38.90 -30.36
CA ALA A 198 -21.07 39.73 -31.50
C ALA A 198 -20.35 38.92 -32.60
N ASP A 199 -19.37 38.11 -32.19
CA ASP A 199 -18.37 37.53 -33.09
C ASP A 199 -18.23 36.00 -32.98
N GLY A 200 -18.92 35.35 -32.03
CA GLY A 200 -18.91 33.90 -31.87
C GLY A 200 -19.68 33.18 -32.98
N ASN A 201 -19.16 32.03 -33.41
CA ASN A 201 -19.78 31.18 -34.41
C ASN A 201 -20.92 30.32 -33.82
N SER A 202 -21.48 29.41 -34.63
CA SER A 202 -22.59 28.53 -34.24
C SER A 202 -22.17 27.19 -33.61
N GLU A 203 -20.91 27.02 -33.16
CA GLU A 203 -20.41 25.81 -32.49
C GLU A 203 -21.20 25.55 -31.20
N TYR A 204 -21.46 26.61 -30.43
CA TYR A 204 -22.21 26.58 -29.19
C TYR A 204 -23.58 27.26 -29.37
N GLU A 205 -24.63 26.67 -28.78
CA GLU A 205 -25.97 27.28 -28.69
C GLU A 205 -26.02 28.37 -27.61
N SER A 206 -25.19 28.22 -26.57
CA SER A 206 -25.07 29.18 -25.48
C SER A 206 -23.77 28.94 -24.73
N LEU A 207 -23.24 30.00 -24.12
CA LEU A 207 -22.17 29.92 -23.12
C LEU A 207 -22.76 30.13 -21.73
N ASP A 208 -22.18 29.46 -20.75
CA ASP A 208 -22.45 29.67 -19.34
C ASP A 208 -21.15 29.71 -18.55
N ILE A 209 -21.24 30.16 -17.30
CA ILE A 209 -20.12 30.27 -16.40
C ILE A 209 -20.31 29.38 -15.20
N LEU A 210 -19.30 28.55 -14.95
CA LEU A 210 -19.22 27.68 -13.81
C LEU A 210 -18.34 28.33 -12.73
N PRO A 211 -18.92 28.81 -11.61
CA PRO A 211 -18.11 29.34 -10.53
C PRO A 211 -17.13 28.27 -10.03
N LEU A 212 -15.89 28.68 -9.78
CA LEU A 212 -14.81 27.75 -9.39
C LEU A 212 -15.18 26.87 -8.17
N ARG A 213 -15.96 27.42 -7.23
CA ARG A 213 -16.46 26.73 -6.04
C ARG A 213 -17.51 25.65 -6.33
N ASP A 214 -18.18 25.73 -7.47
CA ASP A 214 -19.33 24.92 -7.83
C ASP A 214 -18.93 23.81 -8.84
N ILE A 215 -17.64 23.74 -9.24
CA ILE A 215 -17.12 22.76 -10.19
C ILE A 215 -17.46 21.32 -9.78
N VAL A 216 -17.25 20.99 -8.51
CA VAL A 216 -17.49 19.63 -7.98
C VAL A 216 -18.97 19.28 -8.01
N ALA A 217 -19.82 20.20 -7.56
CA ALA A 217 -21.27 20.02 -7.55
C ALA A 217 -21.84 19.93 -8.98
N PHE A 218 -21.31 20.72 -9.91
CA PHE A 218 -21.72 20.71 -11.31
C PHE A 218 -21.32 19.42 -12.01
N ALA A 219 -20.06 18.98 -11.87
CA ALA A 219 -19.56 17.74 -12.46
C ALA A 219 -20.35 16.51 -11.97
N GLN A 220 -20.82 16.52 -10.72
CA GLN A 220 -21.64 15.43 -10.15
C GLN A 220 -23.12 15.51 -10.57
N SER A 221 -23.70 16.71 -10.64
CA SER A 221 -25.13 16.89 -10.94
C SER A 221 -25.48 16.76 -12.43
N GLN A 222 -24.52 16.97 -13.34
CA GLN A 222 -24.72 16.97 -14.79
C GLN A 222 -24.20 15.69 -15.48
N MET A 223 -24.02 14.58 -14.75
CA MET A 223 -23.57 13.31 -15.33
C MET A 223 -24.51 12.84 -16.46
N GLY A 224 -23.99 12.81 -17.69
CA GLY A 224 -24.74 12.46 -18.91
C GLY A 224 -25.14 13.65 -19.78
N GLU A 225 -24.99 14.89 -19.29
CA GLU A 225 -25.27 16.14 -20.01
C GLU A 225 -24.00 16.97 -20.33
N ILE A 226 -22.82 16.44 -20.02
CA ILE A 226 -21.52 17.08 -20.16
C ILE A 226 -20.52 16.09 -20.78
N THR A 227 -19.53 16.55 -21.54
CA THR A 227 -18.59 15.65 -22.21
C THR A 227 -17.66 14.95 -21.20
N PRO A 228 -17.30 13.67 -21.43
CA PRO A 228 -16.38 12.94 -20.55
C PRO A 228 -15.03 13.63 -20.35
N LEU A 229 -14.49 14.23 -21.42
CA LEU A 229 -13.26 15.03 -21.37
C LEU A 229 -13.39 16.21 -20.40
N THR A 230 -14.48 16.98 -20.52
CA THR A 230 -14.75 18.11 -19.63
C THR A 230 -14.82 17.69 -18.17
N ILE A 231 -15.53 16.60 -17.84
CA ILE A 231 -15.56 16.08 -16.46
C ILE A 231 -14.14 15.76 -15.97
N SER A 232 -13.33 15.14 -16.83
CA SER A 232 -12.00 14.66 -16.45
C SER A 232 -11.05 15.84 -16.22
N LEU A 233 -11.13 16.89 -17.04
CA LEU A 233 -10.36 18.12 -16.87
C LEU A 233 -10.83 18.96 -15.68
N LEU A 234 -12.14 19.05 -15.43
CA LEU A 234 -12.69 19.73 -14.26
C LEU A 234 -12.27 19.02 -12.95
N LYS A 235 -12.24 17.69 -12.93
CA LYS A 235 -11.69 16.89 -11.80
C LYS A 235 -10.18 17.06 -11.64
N LEU A 236 -9.45 17.22 -12.75
CA LEU A 236 -8.02 17.51 -12.68
C LEU A 236 -7.77 18.86 -12.01
N LEU A 237 -8.57 19.88 -12.33
CA LEU A 237 -8.54 21.19 -11.66
C LEU A 237 -8.94 21.12 -10.18
N GLU A 238 -9.80 20.17 -9.79
CA GLU A 238 -10.18 19.92 -8.39
C GLU A 238 -8.99 19.36 -7.57
N ASN A 239 -8.27 18.39 -8.12
CA ASN A 239 -7.09 17.78 -7.48
C ASN A 239 -5.90 18.74 -7.41
N GLU A 240 -5.82 19.70 -8.33
CA GLU A 240 -4.89 20.82 -8.27
C GLU A 240 -5.44 21.89 -7.32
N ALA A 241 -5.18 21.76 -6.01
CA ALA A 241 -5.47 22.78 -5.00
C ALA A 241 -4.67 24.10 -5.17
N LYS A 242 -4.60 24.63 -6.39
CA LYS A 242 -4.18 25.97 -6.78
C LYS A 242 -5.35 26.90 -7.06
N LEU A 243 -6.61 26.50 -6.83
CA LEU A 243 -7.80 27.36 -7.04
C LEU A 243 -7.76 28.67 -6.21
N ALA A 244 -7.06 28.70 -5.07
CA ALA A 244 -6.86 29.91 -4.28
C ALA A 244 -5.90 30.93 -4.93
N THR A 245 -4.99 30.47 -5.80
CA THR A 245 -4.06 31.33 -6.57
C THR A 245 -4.66 31.82 -7.88
N LEU A 246 -5.75 31.22 -8.38
CA LEU A 246 -6.37 31.56 -9.67
C LEU A 246 -7.35 32.75 -9.61
N ALA A 247 -7.70 33.22 -8.41
CA ALA A 247 -8.66 34.29 -8.18
C ALA A 247 -8.02 35.68 -7.94
N ALA A 248 -6.70 35.83 -8.13
CA ALA A 248 -6.01 37.10 -7.91
C ALA A 248 -6.13 38.03 -9.14
N PRO A 249 -6.54 39.30 -8.99
CA PRO A 249 -6.57 40.25 -10.10
C PRO A 249 -5.13 40.64 -10.51
N PRO A 250 -4.89 41.05 -11.78
CA PRO A 250 -3.57 41.42 -12.25
C PRO A 250 -3.02 42.64 -11.49
N ALA A 251 -1.72 42.62 -11.23
CA ALA A 251 -1.01 43.57 -10.38
C ALA A 251 -1.22 45.04 -10.82
N GLY A 252 -1.98 45.81 -10.02
CA GLY A 252 -2.21 47.22 -10.31
C GLY A 252 -3.15 48.01 -9.38
N ALA A 253 -3.39 47.57 -8.14
CA ALA A 253 -4.18 48.34 -7.16
C ALA A 253 -3.50 48.30 -5.78
N PRO A 254 -3.62 49.37 -4.97
CA PRO A 254 -2.67 49.68 -3.91
C PRO A 254 -2.77 48.72 -2.72
N ALA A 255 -1.62 48.48 -2.09
CA ALA A 255 -1.38 47.58 -0.98
C ALA A 255 -2.50 47.59 0.09
N GLY A 256 -3.22 46.47 0.19
CA GLY A 256 -4.19 46.21 1.25
C GLY A 256 -4.22 44.73 1.58
N ALA A 257 -3.49 44.35 2.63
CA ALA A 257 -3.51 43.07 3.36
C ALA A 257 -3.41 41.76 2.52
N THR A 258 -2.25 41.12 2.59
CA THR A 258 -2.05 39.69 2.26
C THR A 258 -3.09 38.79 2.95
N PRO A 259 -3.81 37.89 2.25
CA PRO A 259 -4.61 36.87 2.90
C PRO A 259 -3.67 35.77 3.44
N GLN A 260 -3.74 35.51 4.74
CA GLN A 260 -3.01 34.41 5.38
C GLN A 260 -3.55 33.05 4.90
N PRO A 261 -2.72 31.98 4.87
CA PRO A 261 -3.19 30.62 4.63
C PRO A 261 -4.30 30.26 5.63
N ARG A 262 -5.41 29.71 5.13
CA ARG A 262 -6.55 29.31 5.98
C ARG A 262 -6.10 28.18 6.91
N LYS A 263 -6.29 28.39 8.21
CA LYS A 263 -6.09 27.36 9.24
C LYS A 263 -7.03 26.18 8.94
N LEU A 264 -6.48 24.98 8.77
CA LEU A 264 -7.26 23.74 8.64
C LEU A 264 -8.06 23.51 9.92
N HIS A 265 -9.31 23.10 9.75
CA HIS A 265 -10.24 22.85 10.84
C HIS A 265 -10.20 21.36 11.22
N THR A 266 -9.75 21.08 12.45
CA THR A 266 -9.58 19.72 12.97
C THR A 266 -10.67 19.41 13.99
N ALA A 267 -11.54 18.43 13.70
CA ALA A 267 -12.60 18.01 14.61
C ALA A 267 -12.32 16.61 15.18
N ILE A 268 -12.55 16.45 16.47
CA ILE A 268 -12.59 15.12 17.11
C ILE A 268 -14.02 14.61 17.00
N ILE A 269 -14.23 13.48 16.33
CA ILE A 269 -15.54 12.86 16.21
C ILE A 269 -15.57 11.62 17.10
N VAL A 270 -16.48 11.63 18.07
CA VAL A 270 -16.68 10.54 19.03
C VAL A 270 -17.94 9.78 18.67
N GLN A 271 -17.81 8.51 18.30
CA GLN A 271 -18.99 7.65 18.12
C GLN A 271 -19.53 7.15 19.46
N ALA A 272 -20.82 7.33 19.69
CA ALA A 272 -21.50 6.89 20.91
C ALA A 272 -22.91 6.37 20.59
N ARG A 273 -23.29 5.22 21.15
CA ARG A 273 -24.65 4.67 21.12
C ARG A 273 -24.96 3.93 22.42
N THR A 274 -26.23 3.92 22.82
CA THR A 274 -26.73 3.20 24.00
C THR A 274 -26.82 1.70 23.75
N ARG A 275 -27.17 1.29 22.53
CA ARG A 275 -27.27 -0.10 22.12
C ARG A 275 -25.91 -0.66 21.71
N SER A 276 -25.05 -0.97 22.69
CA SER A 276 -23.84 -1.74 22.43
C SER A 276 -24.13 -3.25 22.51
N THR A 277 -23.48 -4.04 21.65
CA THR A 277 -23.53 -5.51 21.68
C THR A 277 -22.95 -6.06 22.98
N ARG A 278 -21.97 -5.34 23.55
CA ARG A 278 -21.26 -5.67 24.79
C ARG A 278 -21.45 -4.52 25.81
N LEU A 279 -22.05 -4.86 26.95
CA LEU A 279 -22.48 -3.94 28.03
C LEU A 279 -23.37 -2.77 27.57
N PRO A 280 -24.68 -3.01 27.33
CA PRO A 280 -25.62 -1.98 26.91
C PRO A 280 -25.63 -0.76 27.85
N GLY A 281 -25.69 0.44 27.26
CA GLY A 281 -25.69 1.71 27.97
C GLY A 281 -24.33 2.14 28.53
N LYS A 282 -23.23 1.49 28.15
CA LYS A 282 -21.88 1.74 28.69
C LYS A 282 -21.46 3.21 28.72
N ALA A 283 -21.70 3.96 27.65
CA ALA A 283 -21.36 5.39 27.56
C ALA A 283 -22.07 6.24 28.64
N MET A 284 -23.23 5.79 29.10
CA MET A 284 -24.07 6.47 30.10
C MET A 284 -23.92 5.87 31.50
N GLN A 285 -23.02 4.92 31.75
CA GLN A 285 -22.82 4.41 33.12
C GLN A 285 -22.03 5.42 33.97
N MET A 286 -22.29 5.43 35.28
CA MET A 286 -21.61 6.30 36.23
C MET A 286 -20.24 5.71 36.62
N LEU A 287 -19.18 6.44 36.34
CA LEU A 287 -17.79 6.13 36.69
C LEU A 287 -17.23 7.31 37.50
N ALA A 288 -16.76 7.07 38.73
CA ALA A 288 -16.13 8.11 39.56
C ALA A 288 -16.88 9.46 39.62
N GLY A 289 -18.22 9.41 39.73
CA GLY A 289 -19.07 10.61 39.87
C GLY A 289 -19.50 11.29 38.57
N LYS A 290 -19.06 10.82 37.39
CA LYS A 290 -19.47 11.31 36.06
C LYS A 290 -19.89 10.14 35.17
N ARG A 291 -20.58 10.40 34.06
CA ARG A 291 -20.86 9.41 33.02
C ARG A 291 -19.55 9.06 32.28
N VAL A 292 -19.44 7.84 31.75
CA VAL A 292 -18.26 7.42 30.96
C VAL A 292 -18.00 8.38 29.79
N LEU A 293 -19.05 8.79 29.08
CA LEU A 293 -18.95 9.77 28.00
C LEU A 293 -18.41 11.14 28.47
N GLU A 294 -18.77 11.58 29.69
CA GLU A 294 -18.25 12.83 30.25
C GLU A 294 -16.73 12.77 30.46
N HIS A 295 -16.20 11.63 30.93
CA HIS A 295 -14.74 11.44 31.08
C HIS A 295 -14.01 11.49 29.73
N VAL A 296 -14.57 10.85 28.71
CA VAL A 296 -14.03 10.89 27.35
C VAL A 296 -14.00 12.33 26.83
N VAL A 297 -15.13 13.04 26.92
CA VAL A 297 -15.24 14.43 26.45
C VAL A 297 -14.28 15.37 27.18
N GLU A 298 -14.22 15.29 28.51
CA GLU A 298 -13.35 16.17 29.31
C GLU A 298 -11.87 16.01 28.93
N ARG A 299 -11.44 14.79 28.63
CA ARG A 299 -10.10 14.51 28.10
C ARG A 299 -9.91 15.08 26.70
N LEU A 300 -10.83 14.81 25.79
CA LEU A 300 -10.72 15.26 24.40
C LEU A 300 -10.74 16.79 24.25
N GLN A 301 -11.43 17.50 25.15
CA GLN A 301 -11.37 18.98 25.23
C GLN A 301 -9.99 19.52 25.63
N LYS A 302 -9.04 18.68 26.04
CA LYS A 302 -7.64 19.05 26.32
C LYS A 302 -6.69 18.82 25.14
N VAL A 303 -7.15 18.22 24.04
CA VAL A 303 -6.35 18.05 22.82
C VAL A 303 -6.12 19.43 22.21
N ARG A 304 -4.85 19.84 22.06
CA ARG A 304 -4.49 21.21 21.67
C ARG A 304 -4.55 21.42 20.17
N ARG A 305 -4.36 20.34 19.40
CA ARG A 305 -4.34 20.35 17.93
C ARG A 305 -5.71 20.14 17.30
N ALA A 306 -6.77 20.02 18.11
CA ALA A 306 -8.14 19.98 17.63
C ALA A 306 -8.88 21.28 17.96
N ASP A 307 -9.76 21.71 17.06
CA ASP A 307 -10.57 22.92 17.22
C ASP A 307 -11.87 22.64 17.97
N GLU A 308 -12.41 21.42 17.87
CA GLU A 308 -13.64 21.03 18.57
C GLU A 308 -13.84 19.52 18.75
N VAL A 309 -14.83 19.15 19.57
CA VAL A 309 -15.30 17.78 19.77
C VAL A 309 -16.78 17.67 19.35
N VAL A 310 -17.10 16.63 18.58
CA VAL A 310 -18.43 16.36 18.03
C VAL A 310 -18.85 14.94 18.40
N ILE A 311 -20.10 14.78 18.84
CA ILE A 311 -20.66 13.46 19.12
C ILE A 311 -21.44 12.96 17.91
N ALA A 312 -21.10 11.78 17.43
CA ALA A 312 -21.79 11.05 16.38
C ALA A 312 -22.62 9.92 17.04
N THR A 313 -23.95 10.07 17.08
CA THR A 313 -24.87 9.10 17.70
C THR A 313 -25.98 8.65 16.75
N THR A 314 -26.83 7.70 17.14
CA THR A 314 -27.89 7.21 16.24
C THR A 314 -29.11 8.15 16.23
N SER A 315 -29.95 8.01 15.22
CA SER A 315 -31.29 8.60 15.19
C SER A 315 -32.33 7.80 15.99
N ASP A 316 -31.94 6.71 16.66
CA ASP A 316 -32.82 5.94 17.54
C ASP A 316 -33.16 6.78 18.79
N PRO A 317 -34.44 6.88 19.21
CA PRO A 317 -34.84 7.56 20.45
C PRO A 317 -34.11 7.08 21.72
N ALA A 318 -33.61 5.84 21.75
CA ALA A 318 -32.80 5.34 22.87
C ALA A 318 -31.52 6.17 23.10
N ASP A 319 -31.01 6.80 22.04
CA ASP A 319 -29.82 7.66 22.07
C ASP A 319 -30.13 9.14 22.38
N ASP A 320 -31.39 9.50 22.66
CA ASP A 320 -31.76 10.86 23.10
C ASP A 320 -30.97 11.28 24.34
N CYS A 321 -30.74 10.36 25.28
CA CYS A 321 -29.97 10.63 26.48
C CYS A 321 -28.48 10.96 26.19
N ILE A 322 -27.90 10.44 25.10
CA ILE A 322 -26.55 10.79 24.66
C ILE A 322 -26.56 12.20 24.05
N ALA A 323 -27.56 12.51 23.23
CA ALA A 323 -27.70 13.83 22.62
C ALA A 323 -27.93 14.93 23.67
N GLU A 324 -28.79 14.68 24.65
CA GLU A 324 -29.08 15.59 25.77
C GLU A 324 -27.83 15.84 26.63
N LEU A 325 -27.11 14.77 27.01
CA LEU A 325 -25.86 14.90 27.77
C LEU A 325 -24.82 15.70 26.98
N SER A 326 -24.66 15.39 25.70
CA SER A 326 -23.69 16.07 24.83
C SER A 326 -24.02 17.56 24.67
N ALA A 327 -25.30 17.89 24.52
CA ALA A 327 -25.76 19.29 24.48
C ALA A 327 -25.52 20.01 25.82
N ALA A 328 -25.75 19.33 26.95
CA ALA A 328 -25.45 19.88 28.28
C ALA A 328 -23.94 20.15 28.48
N LEU A 329 -23.07 19.38 27.82
CA LEU A 329 -21.62 19.60 27.77
C LEU A 329 -21.17 20.64 26.72
N GLY A 330 -22.12 21.25 26.00
CA GLY A 330 -21.85 22.26 24.97
C GLY A 330 -21.30 21.71 23.66
N LEU A 331 -21.48 20.41 23.39
CA LEU A 331 -21.00 19.76 22.17
C LEU A 331 -22.04 19.76 21.06
N ARG A 332 -21.56 19.77 19.82
CA ARG A 332 -22.41 19.49 18.66
C ARG A 332 -22.67 18.00 18.56
N VAL A 333 -23.89 17.64 18.16
CA VAL A 333 -24.34 16.26 18.02
C VAL A 333 -24.86 16.04 16.60
N TYR A 334 -24.29 15.07 15.92
CA TYR A 334 -24.81 14.56 14.66
C TYR A 334 -25.51 13.22 14.91
N ARG A 335 -26.74 13.07 14.38
CA ARG A 335 -27.54 11.84 14.49
C ARG A 335 -27.69 11.20 13.12
N GLY A 336 -27.39 9.91 13.03
CA GLY A 336 -27.41 9.17 11.76
C GLY A 336 -27.80 7.70 11.92
N ASP A 337 -27.60 6.93 10.86
CA ASP A 337 -27.91 5.50 10.82
C ASP A 337 -27.15 4.70 11.90
N GLU A 338 -27.78 3.65 12.44
CA GLU A 338 -27.16 2.81 13.48
C GLU A 338 -26.00 1.96 12.93
N SER A 339 -26.20 1.39 11.75
CA SER A 339 -25.31 0.43 11.09
C SER A 339 -24.25 1.09 10.21
N ASP A 340 -24.59 2.21 9.56
CA ASP A 340 -23.66 2.96 8.72
C ASP A 340 -22.93 4.05 9.51
N VAL A 341 -21.99 3.58 10.34
CA VAL A 341 -21.14 4.45 11.18
C VAL A 341 -20.32 5.41 10.31
N MET A 342 -19.83 4.97 9.16
CA MET A 342 -19.05 5.77 8.22
C MET A 342 -19.82 6.98 7.69
N PHE A 343 -21.04 6.82 7.20
CA PHE A 343 -21.86 7.96 6.77
C PHE A 343 -22.22 8.89 7.92
N ARG A 344 -22.33 8.36 9.14
CA ARG A 344 -22.53 9.17 10.34
C ARG A 344 -21.29 10.01 10.71
N TYR A 345 -20.08 9.47 10.55
CA TYR A 345 -18.84 10.25 10.65
C TYR A 345 -18.77 11.33 9.56
N LEU A 346 -19.11 10.98 8.32
CA LEU A 346 -19.10 11.92 7.20
C LEU A 346 -20.10 13.07 7.42
N GLY A 347 -21.30 12.75 7.90
CA GLY A 347 -22.29 13.75 8.27
C GLY A 347 -21.85 14.65 9.43
N ALA A 348 -21.24 14.07 10.47
CA ALA A 348 -20.66 14.83 11.58
C ALA A 348 -19.54 15.76 11.11
N ALA A 349 -18.63 15.27 10.27
CA ALA A 349 -17.53 16.06 9.72
C ALA A 349 -18.04 17.21 8.84
N ARG A 350 -19.05 16.96 7.98
CA ARG A 350 -19.68 17.98 7.13
C ARG A 350 -20.44 19.02 7.94
N MET A 351 -21.16 18.62 8.99
CA MET A 351 -21.88 19.53 9.89
C MET A 351 -20.94 20.58 10.50
N VAL A 352 -19.70 20.21 10.77
CA VAL A 352 -18.71 21.11 11.36
C VAL A 352 -17.67 21.65 10.39
N ARG A 353 -17.74 21.25 9.11
CA ARG A 353 -16.77 21.61 8.07
C ARG A 353 -15.34 21.23 8.51
N ALA A 354 -15.17 20.02 9.03
CA ALA A 354 -13.86 19.49 9.38
C ALA A 354 -13.05 19.17 8.11
N ASP A 355 -11.82 19.65 8.05
CA ASP A 355 -10.84 19.25 7.05
C ASP A 355 -10.11 17.97 7.52
N ILE A 356 -9.85 17.90 8.84
CA ILE A 356 -9.19 16.76 9.50
C ILE A 356 -10.11 16.20 10.58
N ILE A 357 -10.22 14.87 10.62
CA ILE A 357 -11.02 14.13 11.59
C ILE A 357 -10.08 13.34 12.49
N LEU A 358 -10.21 13.50 13.80
CA LEU A 358 -9.66 12.56 14.78
C LEU A 358 -10.80 11.67 15.29
N ARG A 359 -10.76 10.39 14.94
CA ARG A 359 -11.70 9.37 15.40
C ARG A 359 -11.31 8.85 16.78
N VAL A 360 -12.27 8.86 17.70
CA VAL A 360 -12.20 8.27 19.04
C VAL A 360 -13.54 7.56 19.35
N THR A 361 -13.51 6.50 20.17
CA THR A 361 -14.71 5.77 20.58
C THR A 361 -15.11 6.12 22.03
N SER A 362 -16.42 6.10 22.32
CA SER A 362 -16.96 6.52 23.63
C SER A 362 -16.64 5.56 24.80
N ASP A 363 -16.02 4.42 24.53
CA ASP A 363 -15.66 3.39 25.50
C ASP A 363 -14.21 3.47 25.99
N CYS A 364 -13.54 4.58 25.69
CA CYS A 364 -12.14 4.85 26.01
C CYS A 364 -11.99 5.95 27.09
N PRO A 365 -12.48 5.78 28.35
CA PRO A 365 -12.53 6.85 29.36
C PRO A 365 -11.15 7.35 29.84
N LEU A 366 -10.08 6.65 29.48
CA LEU A 366 -8.69 7.02 29.76
C LEU A 366 -7.94 7.52 28.52
N ILE A 367 -8.64 7.85 27.42
CA ILE A 367 -8.01 8.39 26.20
C ILE A 367 -7.07 9.56 26.54
N ASP A 368 -5.86 9.54 25.97
CA ASP A 368 -4.81 10.48 26.34
C ASP A 368 -4.75 11.67 25.37
N PRO A 369 -4.91 12.92 25.85
CA PRO A 369 -4.90 14.10 24.98
C PRO A 369 -3.56 14.36 24.28
N GLU A 370 -2.44 14.07 24.95
CA GLU A 370 -1.10 14.24 24.37
C GLU A 370 -0.85 13.19 23.27
N LEU A 371 -1.40 11.99 23.43
CA LEU A 371 -1.32 10.94 22.42
C LEU A 371 -2.15 11.29 21.18
N CYS A 372 -3.35 11.86 21.38
CA CYS A 372 -4.16 12.42 20.30
C CYS A 372 -3.43 13.54 19.56
N ASP A 373 -2.80 14.47 20.28
CA ASP A 373 -1.95 15.52 19.70
C ASP A 373 -0.80 14.91 18.87
N ALA A 374 -0.15 13.85 19.38
CA ALA A 374 0.95 13.18 18.69
C ALA A 374 0.52 12.49 17.38
N VAL A 375 -0.67 11.91 17.32
CA VAL A 375 -1.22 11.32 16.09
C VAL A 375 -1.56 12.40 15.06
N LEU A 376 -2.18 13.50 15.50
CA LEU A 376 -2.46 14.66 14.63
C LEU A 376 -1.17 15.29 14.08
N GLU A 377 -0.16 15.44 14.93
CA GLU A 377 1.16 15.94 14.54
C GLU A 377 1.88 15.00 13.57
N LEU A 378 1.81 13.69 13.81
CA LEU A 378 2.40 12.70 12.91
C LEU A 378 1.78 12.80 11.51
N ARG A 379 0.45 12.95 11.44
CA ARG A 379 -0.28 13.15 10.19
C ARG A 379 0.16 14.42 9.48
N GLU A 380 0.22 15.54 10.20
CA GLU A 380 0.65 16.85 9.68
C GLU A 380 2.08 16.81 9.14
N ARG A 381 3.05 16.34 9.94
CA ARG A 381 4.47 16.27 9.56
C ARG A 381 4.72 15.41 8.32
N ASN A 382 3.90 14.39 8.12
CA ASN A 382 4.02 13.48 7.00
C ASN A 382 3.06 13.82 5.86
N ALA A 383 2.25 14.88 5.94
CA ALA A 383 1.18 15.15 4.97
C ALA A 383 0.40 13.86 4.61
N ALA A 384 0.06 13.06 5.62
CA ALA A 384 -0.55 11.76 5.45
C ALA A 384 -2.08 11.88 5.35
N ASP A 385 -2.69 10.99 4.57
CA ASP A 385 -4.15 10.89 4.46
C ASP A 385 -4.74 10.21 5.68
N PHE A 386 -3.98 9.30 6.30
CA PHE A 386 -4.36 8.56 7.49
C PHE A 386 -3.17 8.34 8.44
N ALA A 387 -3.38 8.56 9.73
CA ALA A 387 -2.43 8.30 10.80
C ALA A 387 -3.12 7.63 11.99
N ALA A 388 -2.45 6.71 12.67
CA ALA A 388 -3.02 6.08 13.86
C ALA A 388 -1.93 5.61 14.84
N ASN A 389 -2.30 5.44 16.11
CA ASN A 389 -1.42 4.85 17.14
C ASN A 389 -1.62 3.34 17.34
N ASN A 390 -2.55 2.74 16.59
CA ASN A 390 -2.84 1.31 16.60
C ASN A 390 -2.63 0.69 15.19
N PHE A 391 -1.59 1.18 14.53
CA PHE A 391 -1.14 0.75 13.21
C PHE A 391 0.40 0.84 13.12
N PRO A 392 1.16 -0.07 13.77
CA PRO A 392 0.74 -1.26 14.52
C PRO A 392 0.30 -0.96 15.98
N ARG A 393 -0.37 -1.93 16.62
CA ARG A 393 -0.93 -1.79 17.97
C ARG A 393 0.14 -1.92 19.07
N LEU A 394 0.73 -0.79 19.44
CA LEU A 394 1.86 -0.71 20.39
C LEU A 394 1.53 0.06 21.68
N PHE A 395 0.32 0.56 21.84
CA PHE A 395 -0.20 1.20 23.05
C PHE A 395 -1.27 0.32 23.74
N PRO A 396 -1.58 0.56 25.03
CA PRO A 396 -2.76 -0.01 25.68
C PRO A 396 -4.04 0.09 24.84
N HIS A 397 -4.86 -0.97 24.81
CA HIS A 397 -6.19 -0.92 24.18
C HIS A 397 -7.03 0.16 24.86
N GLY A 398 -7.76 0.97 24.11
CA GLY A 398 -8.58 2.03 24.67
C GLY A 398 -7.86 3.37 24.78
N LEU A 399 -6.63 3.44 24.26
CA LEU A 399 -5.96 4.69 23.89
C LEU A 399 -6.03 4.93 22.37
N ASP A 400 -6.79 4.12 21.65
CA ASP A 400 -6.84 4.12 20.19
C ASP A 400 -7.39 5.45 19.65
N CYS A 401 -6.61 6.10 18.78
CA CYS A 401 -7.05 7.28 18.04
C CYS A 401 -6.47 7.27 16.62
N GLU A 402 -7.29 7.74 15.68
CA GLU A 402 -6.99 7.68 14.25
C GLU A 402 -7.30 9.05 13.63
N ALA A 403 -6.32 9.68 13.00
CA ALA A 403 -6.48 10.95 12.30
C ALA A 403 -6.52 10.72 10.78
N PHE A 404 -7.49 11.30 10.10
CA PHE A 404 -7.58 11.20 8.64
C PHE A 404 -8.22 12.45 8.03
N THR A 405 -8.00 12.64 6.74
CA THR A 405 -8.58 13.76 6.00
C THR A 405 -10.04 13.52 5.65
N ILE A 406 -10.79 14.61 5.44
CA ILE A 406 -12.16 14.52 4.94
C ILE A 406 -12.20 13.85 3.56
N GLU A 407 -11.19 14.08 2.71
CA GLU A 407 -11.08 13.46 1.39
C GLU A 407 -10.94 11.94 1.50
N ALA A 408 -10.09 11.44 2.40
CA ALA A 408 -9.93 10.01 2.64
C ALA A 408 -11.24 9.38 3.17
N LEU A 409 -12.00 10.10 4.02
CA LEU A 409 -13.30 9.65 4.50
C LEU A 409 -14.35 9.61 3.40
N GLU A 410 -14.38 10.60 2.50
CA GLU A 410 -15.30 10.64 1.36
C GLU A 410 -14.97 9.57 0.32
N GLU A 411 -13.70 9.33 0.07
CA GLU A 411 -13.24 8.23 -0.78
C GLU A 411 -13.61 6.87 -0.19
N SER A 412 -13.31 6.66 1.09
CA SER A 412 -13.71 5.44 1.82
C SER A 412 -15.23 5.22 1.74
N ALA A 413 -16.05 6.27 1.93
CA ALA A 413 -17.50 6.19 1.82
C ALA A 413 -18.03 5.81 0.43
N ARG A 414 -17.27 6.15 -0.62
CA ARG A 414 -17.60 5.86 -2.02
C ARG A 414 -17.20 4.44 -2.43
N GLU A 415 -15.99 4.03 -2.05
CA GLU A 415 -15.34 2.80 -2.54
C GLU A 415 -15.57 1.59 -1.62
N ALA A 416 -15.90 1.81 -0.34
CA ALA A 416 -16.12 0.72 0.61
C ALA A 416 -17.37 -0.12 0.29
N THR A 417 -17.14 -1.36 -0.15
CA THR A 417 -18.20 -2.34 -0.47
C THR A 417 -18.45 -3.36 0.64
N LEU A 418 -17.54 -3.47 1.62
CA LEU A 418 -17.69 -4.40 2.75
C LEU A 418 -18.47 -3.74 3.91
N ALA A 419 -19.38 -4.49 4.53
CA ALA A 419 -20.17 -3.99 5.68
C ALA A 419 -19.28 -3.54 6.85
N LEU A 420 -18.20 -4.29 7.10
CA LEU A 420 -17.22 -3.98 8.13
C LEU A 420 -16.55 -2.61 7.93
N ASP A 421 -16.25 -2.25 6.69
CA ASP A 421 -15.62 -0.96 6.38
C ASP A 421 -16.56 0.17 6.81
N ARG A 422 -17.86 0.02 6.55
CA ARG A 422 -18.89 1.00 6.90
C ARG A 422 -19.17 1.06 8.40
N GLU A 423 -19.08 -0.06 9.11
CA GLU A 423 -19.28 -0.10 10.57
C GLU A 423 -18.07 0.42 11.36
N HIS A 424 -16.85 0.12 10.92
CA HIS A 424 -15.64 0.48 11.66
C HIS A 424 -14.90 1.70 11.10
N VAL A 425 -15.40 2.31 10.02
CA VAL A 425 -14.97 3.57 9.39
C VAL A 425 -13.60 3.50 8.71
N THR A 426 -12.56 3.07 9.42
CA THR A 426 -11.16 3.11 8.99
C THR A 426 -10.58 1.82 8.38
N PRO A 427 -11.22 0.62 8.40
CA PRO A 427 -10.58 -0.57 7.81
C PRO A 427 -10.25 -0.46 6.32
N TRP A 428 -11.09 0.23 5.53
CA TRP A 428 -10.81 0.47 4.12
C TRP A 428 -9.54 1.33 3.95
N MET A 429 -9.46 2.44 4.68
CA MET A 429 -8.28 3.34 4.67
C MET A 429 -7.02 2.60 5.11
N ARG A 430 -7.13 1.65 6.05
CA ARG A 430 -5.99 0.82 6.51
C ARG A 430 -5.47 -0.12 5.44
N ARG A 431 -6.29 -0.52 4.47
CA ARG A 431 -5.92 -1.48 3.41
C ARG A 431 -5.57 -0.80 2.09
N ASP A 432 -6.16 0.35 1.78
CA ASP A 432 -6.01 1.03 0.49
C ASP A 432 -4.56 1.42 0.16
N ALA A 433 -4.05 1.02 -1.00
CA ALA A 433 -2.66 1.25 -1.42
C ALA A 433 -2.41 2.67 -1.99
N GLY A 434 -3.46 3.42 -2.31
CA GLY A 434 -3.40 4.79 -2.81
C GLY A 434 -3.18 5.82 -1.70
N LEU A 435 -3.68 5.56 -0.49
CA LEU A 435 -3.53 6.47 0.65
C LEU A 435 -2.12 6.46 1.28
N ARG A 436 -1.60 7.65 1.57
CA ARG A 436 -0.40 7.84 2.38
C ARG A 436 -0.74 7.63 3.85
N ARG A 437 -0.16 6.58 4.45
CA ARG A 437 -0.48 6.11 5.81
C ARG A 437 0.74 6.11 6.70
N VAL A 438 0.56 6.50 7.96
CA VAL A 438 1.64 6.51 8.96
C VAL A 438 1.17 5.98 10.32
N GLY A 439 2.07 5.32 11.04
CA GLY A 439 1.81 4.73 12.34
C GLY A 439 2.61 5.42 13.44
N LEU A 440 1.97 5.82 14.54
CA LEU A 440 2.69 6.30 15.72
C LEU A 440 3.24 5.10 16.47
N MET A 441 4.57 5.07 16.63
CA MET A 441 5.25 4.02 17.36
C MET A 441 4.98 4.13 18.86
N GLY A 442 4.58 3.03 19.48
CA GLY A 442 4.22 2.95 20.88
C GLY A 442 5.26 2.27 21.76
N PRO A 443 5.03 2.25 23.09
CA PRO A 443 5.91 1.61 24.06
C PRO A 443 6.09 0.10 23.85
N GLY A 444 5.24 -0.53 23.04
CA GLY A 444 5.29 -1.96 22.75
C GLY A 444 4.95 -2.79 23.98
N TRP A 445 5.51 -3.99 24.04
CA TRP A 445 5.30 -4.88 25.17
C TRP A 445 6.07 -4.41 26.42
N PRO A 446 5.50 -4.45 27.65
CA PRO A 446 4.21 -5.04 28.03
C PRO A 446 3.03 -4.05 28.02
N ALA A 447 3.25 -2.78 27.69
CA ALA A 447 2.22 -1.75 27.77
C ALA A 447 1.05 -2.04 26.82
N ASN A 448 1.31 -2.54 25.62
CA ASN A 448 0.29 -2.91 24.63
C ASN A 448 -0.62 -4.09 25.03
N GLN A 449 -0.27 -4.82 26.11
CA GLN A 449 -1.08 -5.88 26.70
C GLN A 449 -2.17 -5.38 27.64
N GLN A 450 -2.17 -4.08 27.96
CA GLN A 450 -3.19 -3.50 28.81
C GLN A 450 -4.48 -3.25 28.03
N ARG A 451 -5.63 -3.51 28.67
CA ARG A 451 -6.97 -3.31 28.12
C ARG A 451 -7.69 -2.26 28.95
N TRP A 452 -7.85 -1.07 28.39
CA TRP A 452 -8.51 0.10 28.98
C TRP A 452 -9.69 0.56 28.11
N THR A 453 -10.48 -0.39 27.63
CA THR A 453 -11.78 -0.11 26.98
C THR A 453 -12.90 -0.74 27.81
N LEU A 454 -14.07 -0.11 27.82
CA LEU A 454 -15.25 -0.55 28.54
C LEU A 454 -16.16 -1.40 27.64
N ASP A 455 -16.16 -2.71 27.77
CA ASP A 455 -17.15 -3.59 27.11
C ASP A 455 -17.85 -4.56 28.06
N TYR A 456 -17.31 -4.76 29.27
CA TYR A 456 -17.83 -5.71 30.25
C TYR A 456 -17.89 -5.11 31.65
N ALA A 457 -18.66 -5.74 32.54
CA ALA A 457 -18.81 -5.26 33.92
C ALA A 457 -17.47 -5.24 34.68
N GLU A 458 -16.56 -6.15 34.33
CA GLU A 458 -15.23 -6.26 34.90
C GLU A 458 -14.29 -5.12 34.46
N ASP A 459 -14.50 -4.60 33.23
CA ASP A 459 -13.83 -3.37 32.79
C ASP A 459 -14.30 -2.17 33.64
N MET A 460 -15.58 -2.15 34.02
CA MET A 460 -16.13 -1.11 34.91
C MET A 460 -15.51 -1.18 36.31
N THR A 461 -15.29 -2.37 36.85
CA THR A 461 -14.56 -2.54 38.12
C THR A 461 -13.12 -2.05 37.98
N PHE A 462 -12.44 -2.42 36.89
CA PHE A 462 -11.10 -1.93 36.58
C PHE A 462 -11.04 -0.39 36.56
N PHE A 463 -11.96 0.27 35.86
CA PHE A 463 -11.97 1.74 35.83
C PHE A 463 -12.28 2.34 37.20
N ASN A 464 -13.24 1.82 37.95
CA ASN A 464 -13.50 2.32 39.31
C ASN A 464 -12.24 2.24 40.19
N ASP A 465 -11.50 1.14 40.11
CA ASP A 465 -10.25 0.98 40.83
C ASP A 465 -9.17 1.95 40.34
N VAL A 466 -9.02 2.16 39.03
CA VAL A 466 -8.03 3.10 38.48
C VAL A 466 -8.36 4.53 38.89
N PHE A 467 -9.60 4.97 38.69
CA PHE A 467 -10.02 6.32 39.04
C PHE A 467 -9.93 6.59 40.55
N ALA A 468 -10.14 5.58 41.41
CA ALA A 468 -9.97 5.72 42.85
C ALA A 468 -8.51 5.96 43.30
N ARG A 469 -7.51 5.64 42.45
CA ARG A 469 -6.08 5.87 42.73
C ARG A 469 -5.62 7.29 42.43
N PHE A 470 -6.45 8.08 41.76
CA PHE A 470 -6.16 9.45 41.40
C PHE A 470 -7.10 10.43 42.12
N ALA A 471 -6.66 11.66 42.33
CA ALA A 471 -7.49 12.67 42.97
C ALA A 471 -8.74 12.95 42.11
N PRO A 472 -9.93 13.18 42.71
CA PRO A 472 -11.14 13.52 41.96
C PRO A 472 -10.88 14.73 41.02
N GLY A 473 -11.22 14.57 39.74
CA GLY A 473 -11.02 15.60 38.71
C GLY A 473 -9.60 15.69 38.13
N SER A 474 -8.67 14.82 38.55
CA SER A 474 -7.36 14.71 37.89
C SER A 474 -7.46 14.04 36.52
N LEU A 475 -6.56 14.42 35.61
CA LEU A 475 -6.45 13.88 34.26
C LEU A 475 -5.05 13.25 34.08
N PRO A 476 -4.78 12.10 34.71
CA PRO A 476 -3.48 11.45 34.59
C PRO A 476 -3.22 11.04 33.14
N GLY A 477 -1.98 11.25 32.71
CA GLY A 477 -1.50 10.78 31.41
C GLY A 477 -1.34 9.26 31.40
N TRP A 478 -1.31 8.65 30.22
CA TRP A 478 -1.26 7.19 30.07
C TRP A 478 -0.03 6.58 30.75
N GLN A 479 1.12 7.26 30.75
CA GLN A 479 2.34 6.80 31.42
C GLN A 479 2.16 6.75 32.94
N GLU A 480 1.50 7.75 33.51
CA GLU A 480 1.20 7.84 34.93
C GLU A 480 0.21 6.74 35.34
N VAL A 481 -0.81 6.48 34.52
CA VAL A 481 -1.73 5.36 34.70
C VAL A 481 -1.00 4.02 34.66
N VAL A 482 -0.12 3.79 33.66
CA VAL A 482 0.69 2.56 33.57
C VAL A 482 1.58 2.40 34.81
N THR A 483 2.28 3.45 35.25
CA THR A 483 3.16 3.39 36.42
C THR A 483 2.37 3.14 37.70
N THR A 484 1.23 3.79 37.88
CA THR A 484 0.37 3.66 39.07
C THR A 484 -0.23 2.26 39.18
N ILE A 485 -0.62 1.67 38.04
CA ILE A 485 -1.06 0.27 37.96
C ILE A 485 0.13 -0.69 38.16
N GLY A 486 1.32 -0.36 37.65
CA GLY A 486 2.52 -1.20 37.70
C GLY A 486 3.23 -1.26 39.05
N ALA A 487 3.15 -0.21 39.87
CA ALA A 487 3.86 -0.08 41.16
C ALA A 487 3.28 -0.97 42.29
N HIS A 488 2.10 -1.58 42.10
CA HIS A 488 1.40 -2.37 43.12
C HIS A 488 1.20 -3.84 42.77
N GLY A 489 2.21 -4.46 42.14
CA GLY A 489 2.51 -5.89 42.12
C GLY A 489 1.35 -6.91 42.23
N LYS A 490 1.16 -7.71 41.18
CA LYS A 490 0.47 -9.02 41.18
C LYS A 490 -0.99 -9.10 41.69
N GLN A 491 -1.62 -8.03 42.17
CA GLN A 491 -3.08 -7.98 42.28
C GLN A 491 -3.65 -7.67 40.90
N GLY A 492 -4.00 -8.74 40.19
CA GLY A 492 -4.44 -8.71 38.80
C GLY A 492 -5.51 -7.67 38.55
N LEU A 493 -5.32 -6.88 37.49
CA LEU A 493 -6.37 -6.03 36.92
C LEU A 493 -7.66 -6.87 36.87
N VAL A 494 -8.77 -6.36 37.41
CA VAL A 494 -9.98 -7.18 37.56
C VAL A 494 -10.48 -7.70 36.21
N ASN A 495 -10.17 -7.04 35.09
CA ASN A 495 -10.40 -7.51 33.72
C ASN A 495 -9.26 -8.33 33.09
N ALA A 496 -8.21 -8.67 33.85
CA ALA A 496 -7.08 -9.48 33.38
C ALA A 496 -7.47 -10.91 33.01
N HIS A 497 -8.53 -11.48 33.60
CA HIS A 497 -9.06 -12.79 33.22
C HIS A 497 -9.86 -12.76 31.91
N ARG A 498 -10.17 -11.56 31.40
CA ARG A 498 -10.63 -11.32 30.02
C ARG A 498 -9.50 -10.85 29.10
N ARG A 499 -8.27 -10.75 29.61
CA ARG A 499 -7.13 -11.21 28.80
C ARG A 499 -7.28 -12.72 28.68
N LEU A 500 -6.65 -13.30 27.66
CA LEU A 500 -6.51 -14.74 27.46
C LEU A 500 -6.59 -15.49 28.81
N PRO A 501 -7.34 -16.60 28.91
CA PRO A 501 -7.17 -17.50 30.03
C PRO A 501 -5.69 -17.90 30.10
N LEU A 502 -4.93 -17.29 31.02
CA LEU A 502 -3.72 -17.88 31.59
C LEU A 502 -4.21 -19.04 32.45
N GLY A 503 -4.51 -20.15 31.78
CA GLY A 503 -5.23 -21.26 32.40
C GLY A 503 -5.74 -22.32 31.43
N LEU A 504 -4.99 -22.63 30.36
CA LEU A 504 -5.17 -23.88 29.60
C LEU A 504 -3.79 -24.42 29.22
N ALA A 505 -3.09 -24.98 30.22
CA ALA A 505 -1.73 -25.52 30.14
C ALA A 505 -1.54 -26.71 29.18
N SER A 506 -2.52 -27.04 28.34
CA SER A 506 -2.42 -28.12 27.36
C SER A 506 -2.37 -27.67 25.89
N ARG A 507 -2.64 -26.39 25.58
CA ARG A 507 -2.63 -25.88 24.19
C ARG A 507 -1.65 -24.73 23.90
N GLU A 508 -1.14 -24.02 24.92
CA GLU A 508 -0.16 -22.94 24.73
C GLU A 508 1.18 -23.42 24.14
N ALA A 509 1.58 -24.67 24.40
CA ALA A 509 2.81 -25.23 23.86
C ALA A 509 2.82 -25.25 22.32
N ALA A 510 1.71 -25.70 21.69
CA ALA A 510 1.62 -25.87 20.24
C ALA A 510 1.64 -24.55 19.44
N ALA A 511 1.30 -23.42 20.07
CA ALA A 511 1.30 -22.09 19.43
C ALA A 511 2.52 -21.23 19.85
N THR A 512 3.59 -21.86 20.34
CA THR A 512 4.82 -21.17 20.77
C THR A 512 6.00 -21.53 19.85
N VAL A 513 6.75 -20.51 19.42
CA VAL A 513 8.00 -20.62 18.66
C VAL A 513 9.15 -20.06 19.49
N VAL A 514 10.23 -20.83 19.61
CA VAL A 514 11.46 -20.39 20.28
C VAL A 514 12.58 -20.26 19.26
N PHE A 515 13.26 -19.11 19.24
CA PHE A 515 14.40 -18.82 18.38
C PHE A 515 15.70 -18.86 19.18
N HIS A 516 16.64 -19.69 18.76
CA HIS A 516 17.97 -19.79 19.35
C HIS A 516 19.03 -19.42 18.31
N PHE A 517 19.80 -18.39 18.61
CA PHE A 517 20.81 -17.84 17.71
C PHE A 517 21.93 -17.12 18.48
N GLU A 518 23.02 -16.81 17.77
CA GLU A 518 24.16 -16.05 18.28
C GLU A 518 24.30 -14.71 17.55
N ALA A 519 24.72 -13.66 18.26
CA ALA A 519 25.12 -12.39 17.66
C ALA A 519 26.24 -11.74 18.47
N ASN A 520 27.31 -11.32 17.78
CA ASN A 520 28.46 -10.65 18.40
C ASN A 520 29.25 -9.84 17.36
N ALA A 521 30.31 -9.13 17.77
CA ALA A 521 31.11 -8.29 16.87
C ALA A 521 31.77 -9.06 15.70
N ARG A 522 32.01 -10.38 15.83
CA ARG A 522 32.61 -11.21 14.78
C ARG A 522 31.55 -11.73 13.80
N ILE A 523 30.41 -12.16 14.30
CA ILE A 523 29.32 -12.77 13.53
C ILE A 523 28.39 -11.70 12.93
N GLY A 524 28.25 -10.57 13.60
CA GLY A 524 27.30 -9.52 13.29
C GLY A 524 25.90 -9.82 13.83
N THR A 525 24.90 -9.11 13.29
CA THR A 525 23.49 -9.19 13.70
C THR A 525 22.62 -10.04 12.76
N GLY A 526 23.22 -10.67 11.74
CA GLY A 526 22.49 -11.34 10.66
C GLY A 526 21.48 -12.39 11.16
N HIS A 527 21.89 -13.24 12.09
CA HIS A 527 21.03 -14.32 12.62
C HIS A 527 19.82 -13.74 13.36
N ALA A 528 20.04 -12.76 14.24
CA ALA A 528 18.98 -12.05 14.94
C ALA A 528 17.98 -11.40 13.97
N MET A 529 18.45 -10.79 12.88
CA MET A 529 17.60 -10.16 11.88
C MET A 529 16.74 -11.16 11.10
N ARG A 530 17.29 -12.34 10.75
CA ARG A 530 16.54 -13.42 10.08
C ARG A 530 15.50 -14.07 10.99
N CYS A 531 15.86 -14.33 12.25
CA CYS A 531 14.91 -14.81 13.25
C CYS A 531 13.77 -13.80 13.47
N ASN A 532 14.10 -12.51 13.60
CA ASN A 532 13.12 -11.45 13.72
C ASN A 532 12.23 -11.33 12.46
N ALA A 533 12.78 -11.53 11.26
CA ALA A 533 12.00 -11.53 10.02
C ALA A 533 10.90 -12.60 10.04
N LEU A 534 11.20 -13.82 10.48
CA LEU A 534 10.19 -14.88 10.61
C LEU A 534 9.21 -14.59 11.76
N GLN A 535 9.71 -14.17 12.92
CA GLN A 535 8.89 -13.77 14.09
C GLN A 535 7.85 -12.71 13.74
N SER A 536 8.26 -11.63 13.05
CA SER A 536 7.38 -10.52 12.67
C SER A 536 6.21 -10.95 11.79
N ARG A 537 6.31 -12.14 11.17
CA ARG A 537 5.26 -12.74 10.35
C ARG A 537 4.38 -13.72 11.11
N LEU A 538 4.90 -14.36 12.15
CA LEU A 538 4.20 -15.33 12.99
C LEU A 538 3.34 -14.66 14.06
N GLU A 539 3.82 -13.58 14.69
CA GLU A 539 3.09 -12.91 15.78
C GLU A 539 1.71 -12.36 15.35
N PRO A 540 1.55 -11.70 14.18
CA PRO A 540 0.23 -11.27 13.69
C PRO A 540 -0.72 -12.44 13.39
N MET A 541 -0.16 -13.64 13.21
CA MET A 541 -0.91 -14.89 13.03
C MET A 541 -1.20 -15.56 14.39
N GLY A 542 -0.97 -14.89 15.52
CA GLY A 542 -1.33 -15.39 16.83
C GLY A 542 -0.33 -16.35 17.47
N TRP A 543 0.88 -16.45 16.93
CA TRP A 543 1.95 -17.24 17.53
C TRP A 543 2.65 -16.46 18.64
N ARG A 544 3.02 -17.17 19.71
CA ARG A 544 3.90 -16.63 20.75
C ARG A 544 5.35 -16.89 20.38
N CYS A 545 6.12 -15.83 20.13
CA CYS A 545 7.54 -15.95 19.78
C CYS A 545 8.46 -15.57 20.96
N LEU A 546 9.49 -16.37 21.20
CA LEU A 546 10.46 -16.20 22.30
C LEU A 546 11.89 -16.36 21.78
N TRP A 547 12.83 -15.61 22.33
CA TRP A 547 14.27 -15.76 22.06
C TRP A 547 14.94 -16.51 23.19
N ALA A 548 15.70 -17.54 22.87
CA ALA A 548 16.55 -18.28 23.81
C ALA A 548 18.01 -17.99 23.46
N ILE A 549 18.61 -17.00 24.13
CA ILE A 549 19.97 -16.52 23.82
C ILE A 549 20.83 -16.44 25.09
N ASP A 550 22.15 -16.44 24.89
CA ASP A 550 23.12 -16.28 25.97
C ASP A 550 23.33 -14.81 26.38
N ALA A 551 24.02 -14.61 27.51
CA ALA A 551 24.27 -13.28 28.05
C ALA A 551 25.12 -12.39 27.11
N ALA A 552 26.06 -12.99 26.35
CA ALA A 552 26.91 -12.25 25.43
C ALA A 552 26.12 -11.69 24.24
N THR A 553 25.21 -12.50 23.70
CA THR A 553 24.28 -12.09 22.64
C THR A 553 23.30 -11.04 23.16
N GLU A 554 22.78 -11.20 24.38
CA GLU A 554 21.91 -10.20 25.02
C GLU A 554 22.62 -8.85 25.16
N GLU A 555 23.87 -8.84 25.65
CA GLU A 555 24.68 -7.63 25.81
C GLU A 555 24.97 -6.95 24.46
N PHE A 556 25.37 -7.71 23.45
CA PHE A 556 25.69 -7.19 22.12
C PHE A 556 24.48 -6.57 21.42
N LEU A 557 23.30 -7.18 21.55
CA LEU A 557 22.07 -6.68 20.93
C LEU A 557 21.43 -5.54 21.74
N GLY A 558 21.69 -5.46 23.05
CA GLY A 558 21.25 -4.36 23.90
C GLY A 558 19.75 -4.09 23.81
N SER A 559 19.37 -2.88 23.38
CA SER A 559 17.97 -2.49 23.26
C SER A 559 17.18 -3.22 22.18
N ALA A 560 17.85 -3.96 21.28
CA ALA A 560 17.17 -4.77 20.26
C ALA A 560 16.56 -6.07 20.83
N VAL A 561 16.93 -6.47 22.06
CA VAL A 561 16.39 -7.68 22.70
C VAL A 561 14.97 -7.43 23.25
N PRO A 562 13.98 -8.26 22.92
CA PRO A 562 12.62 -8.13 23.43
C PRO A 562 12.56 -8.51 24.90
N ARG A 563 12.44 -7.52 25.80
CA ARG A 563 12.58 -7.67 27.27
C ARG A 563 11.70 -8.74 27.93
N ASN A 564 10.56 -9.08 27.34
CA ASN A 564 9.59 -10.03 27.91
C ASN A 564 9.30 -11.24 27.00
N SER A 565 10.10 -11.41 25.95
CA SER A 565 10.09 -12.58 25.07
C SER A 565 11.49 -13.21 25.06
N LEU A 566 12.12 -13.29 26.24
CA LEU A 566 13.49 -13.73 26.41
C LEU A 566 13.57 -14.87 27.43
N ILE A 567 14.19 -15.97 27.02
CA ILE A 567 14.66 -17.07 27.86
C ILE A 567 16.18 -16.89 27.95
N ARG A 568 16.68 -16.57 29.14
CA ARG A 568 18.12 -16.42 29.37
C ARG A 568 18.74 -17.80 29.57
N LEU A 569 19.65 -18.17 28.69
CA LEU A 569 20.36 -19.43 28.78
C LEU A 569 21.47 -19.36 29.83
N SER A 570 21.51 -20.35 30.71
CA SER A 570 22.52 -20.47 31.76
C SER A 570 23.84 -21.06 31.28
N SER A 571 23.81 -21.75 30.12
CA SER A 571 24.96 -22.43 29.52
C SER A 571 24.75 -22.61 28.01
N ALA A 572 25.84 -22.77 27.27
CA ALA A 572 25.82 -23.19 25.86
C ALA A 572 25.69 -24.72 25.68
N ASP A 573 25.70 -25.49 26.78
CA ASP A 573 25.51 -26.94 26.77
C ASP A 573 24.08 -27.31 26.31
N PRO A 574 23.92 -28.13 25.24
CA PRO A 574 22.62 -28.52 24.69
C PRO A 574 21.60 -29.06 25.70
N CYS A 575 22.03 -29.92 26.62
CA CYS A 575 21.16 -30.51 27.63
C CYS A 575 20.65 -29.45 28.62
N THR A 576 21.52 -28.49 28.96
CA THR A 576 21.18 -27.36 29.83
C THR A 576 20.23 -26.38 29.13
N ILE A 577 20.45 -26.10 27.83
CA ILE A 577 19.51 -25.29 27.04
C ILE A 577 18.10 -25.91 27.07
N ALA A 578 18.00 -27.24 26.91
CA ALA A 578 16.71 -27.94 26.95
C ALA A 578 16.01 -27.77 28.29
N LYS A 579 16.77 -27.89 29.39
CA LYS A 579 16.27 -27.70 30.75
C LYS A 579 15.82 -26.27 31.02
N ASP A 580 16.56 -25.28 30.54
CA ASP A 580 16.21 -23.86 30.70
C ASP A 580 14.90 -23.54 29.97
N ILE A 581 14.71 -24.06 28.76
CA ILE A 581 13.45 -23.93 28.01
C ILE A 581 12.30 -24.66 28.71
N ALA A 582 12.52 -25.91 29.13
CA ALA A 582 11.51 -26.68 29.87
C ALA A 582 11.09 -25.98 31.17
N ALA A 583 12.04 -25.39 31.89
CA ALA A 583 11.76 -24.65 33.11
C ALA A 583 10.99 -23.35 32.84
N ALA A 584 11.27 -22.67 31.72
CA ALA A 584 10.64 -21.40 31.37
C ALA A 584 9.21 -21.56 30.83
N ILE A 585 8.97 -22.54 29.96
CA ILE A 585 7.71 -22.67 29.20
C ILE A 585 7.17 -24.10 29.09
N GLY A 586 7.86 -25.10 29.63
CA GLY A 586 7.49 -26.51 29.49
C GLY A 586 7.88 -27.10 28.14
N SER A 587 7.14 -26.76 27.09
CA SER A 587 7.43 -27.17 25.71
C SER A 587 6.98 -26.11 24.69
N CYS A 588 7.45 -26.24 23.45
CA CYS A 588 7.10 -25.38 22.34
C CYS A 588 6.74 -26.20 21.09
N GLY A 589 5.97 -25.61 20.18
CA GLY A 589 5.60 -26.24 18.93
C GLY A 589 6.79 -26.26 17.96
N ILE A 590 7.48 -25.12 17.84
CA ILE A 590 8.59 -24.95 16.90
C ILE A 590 9.82 -24.41 17.62
N PHE A 591 10.97 -25.07 17.43
CA PHE A 591 12.27 -24.58 17.84
C PHE A 591 13.13 -24.25 16.62
N VAL A 592 13.52 -22.98 16.49
CA VAL A 592 14.31 -22.46 15.36
C VAL A 592 15.76 -22.26 15.80
N ILE A 593 16.71 -22.81 15.03
CA ILE A 593 18.15 -22.72 15.30
C ILE A 593 18.83 -21.93 14.18
N ASP A 594 19.54 -20.86 14.52
CA ASP A 594 20.43 -20.08 13.62
C ASP A 594 21.78 -19.82 14.32
N HIS A 595 22.62 -20.86 14.39
CA HIS A 595 23.88 -20.84 15.14
C HIS A 595 24.94 -21.71 14.44
N TYR A 596 26.12 -21.14 14.16
CA TYR A 596 27.19 -21.84 13.45
C TYR A 596 27.84 -22.94 14.31
N GLY A 597 27.96 -22.71 15.62
CA GLY A 597 28.49 -23.69 16.56
C GLY A 597 27.54 -24.84 16.93
N ALA A 598 26.25 -24.75 16.57
CA ALA A 598 25.28 -25.80 16.88
C ALA A 598 25.35 -26.96 15.88
N GLY A 599 25.14 -28.19 16.36
CA GLY A 599 25.06 -29.41 15.55
C GLY A 599 24.02 -30.39 16.07
N ALA A 600 24.01 -31.61 15.53
CA ALA A 600 22.97 -32.63 15.78
C ALA A 600 22.69 -32.94 17.26
N GLU A 601 23.65 -32.69 18.17
CA GLU A 601 23.43 -32.82 19.62
C GLU A 601 22.37 -31.86 20.14
N LEU A 602 22.41 -30.59 19.73
CA LEU A 602 21.39 -29.61 20.10
C LEU A 602 20.02 -30.04 19.60
N GLY A 603 19.93 -30.45 18.32
CA GLY A 603 18.68 -30.95 17.75
C GLY A 603 18.11 -32.11 18.56
N ARG A 604 18.92 -33.12 18.91
CA ARG A 604 18.48 -34.27 19.71
C ARG A 604 17.94 -33.88 21.08
N GLU A 605 18.61 -32.99 21.80
CA GLU A 605 18.16 -32.52 23.11
C GLU A 605 16.87 -31.71 23.00
N MET A 606 16.73 -30.86 21.98
CA MET A 606 15.53 -30.03 21.76
C MET A 606 14.27 -30.86 21.47
N ARG A 607 14.40 -32.08 20.93
CA ARG A 607 13.23 -32.98 20.73
C ARG A 607 12.52 -33.36 22.02
N THR A 608 13.13 -33.15 23.19
CA THR A 608 12.48 -33.35 24.50
C THR A 608 11.51 -32.23 24.86
N VAL A 609 11.62 -31.06 24.23
CA VAL A 609 10.87 -29.84 24.54
C VAL A 609 10.22 -29.16 23.33
N ALA A 610 10.43 -29.68 22.12
CA ALA A 610 9.92 -29.12 20.87
C ALA A 610 9.26 -30.18 19.98
N ASP A 611 8.08 -29.87 19.42
CA ASP A 611 7.37 -30.77 18.49
C ASP A 611 8.04 -30.80 17.10
N GLN A 612 8.61 -29.67 16.66
CA GLN A 612 9.28 -29.51 15.37
C GLN A 612 10.56 -28.67 15.52
N ILE A 613 11.62 -29.10 14.85
CA ILE A 613 12.92 -28.41 14.81
C ILE A 613 13.17 -27.85 13.41
N VAL A 614 13.40 -26.53 13.35
CA VAL A 614 13.68 -25.77 12.13
C VAL A 614 15.11 -25.23 12.21
N TRP A 615 15.89 -25.43 11.16
CA TRP A 615 17.30 -25.04 11.12
C TRP A 615 17.54 -24.04 9.99
N PHE A 616 18.06 -22.86 10.33
CA PHE A 616 18.61 -21.92 9.37
C PHE A 616 20.08 -22.25 9.18
N ASP A 617 20.46 -22.61 7.96
CA ASP A 617 21.82 -22.98 7.64
C ASP A 617 22.33 -22.22 6.41
N ASP A 618 23.64 -21.99 6.37
CA ASP A 618 24.30 -21.26 5.29
C ASP A 618 25.50 -22.03 4.71
N LEU A 619 25.87 -23.17 5.29
CA LEU A 619 27.17 -23.80 5.06
C LEU A 619 27.09 -25.26 4.59
N ALA A 620 26.06 -26.01 5.00
CA ALA A 620 25.93 -27.45 4.77
C ALA A 620 27.21 -28.24 5.13
N ASP A 621 27.83 -27.92 6.27
CA ASP A 621 29.17 -28.36 6.63
C ASP A 621 29.25 -29.27 7.87
N ARG A 622 28.13 -29.49 8.55
CA ARG A 622 28.08 -30.20 9.84
C ARG A 622 26.84 -31.07 10.00
N PRO A 623 26.90 -32.11 10.86
CA PRO A 623 25.74 -32.94 11.13
C PRO A 623 24.63 -32.18 11.86
N LEU A 624 23.38 -32.36 11.43
CA LEU A 624 22.17 -31.71 11.98
C LEU A 624 21.17 -32.76 12.50
N ASP A 625 20.20 -32.33 13.31
CA ASP A 625 18.99 -33.11 13.63
C ASP A 625 17.77 -32.17 13.60
N ALA A 626 17.32 -31.88 12.38
CA ALA A 626 16.20 -31.00 12.10
C ALA A 626 15.05 -31.74 11.40
N ASP A 627 13.84 -31.20 11.49
CA ASP A 627 12.69 -31.63 10.69
C ASP A 627 12.55 -30.77 9.42
N VAL A 628 12.99 -29.50 9.48
CA VAL A 628 13.05 -28.57 8.35
C VAL A 628 14.40 -27.85 8.33
N ILE A 629 15.05 -27.82 7.17
CA ILE A 629 16.30 -27.10 6.94
C ILE A 629 16.03 -26.01 5.91
N ILE A 630 16.45 -24.78 6.20
CA ILE A 630 16.29 -23.62 5.32
C ILE A 630 17.68 -23.06 5.03
N ASN A 631 18.06 -23.07 3.76
CA ASN A 631 19.28 -22.42 3.29
C ASN A 631 18.92 -21.49 2.12
N PRO A 632 18.83 -20.18 2.36
CA PRO A 632 18.44 -19.23 1.32
C PRO A 632 19.57 -18.97 0.30
N ASN A 633 20.78 -19.47 0.54
CA ASN A 633 21.90 -19.24 -0.36
C ASN A 633 21.78 -20.17 -1.58
N PRO A 634 21.99 -19.64 -2.80
CA PRO A 634 22.12 -20.45 -4.00
C PRO A 634 23.39 -21.31 -3.96
N GLY A 635 23.42 -22.36 -4.78
CA GLY A 635 24.57 -23.26 -4.89
C GLY A 635 24.47 -24.52 -4.04
N PHE A 636 23.43 -24.62 -3.20
CA PHE A 636 23.12 -25.82 -2.43
C PHE A 636 22.02 -26.66 -3.09
N SER A 637 22.03 -27.95 -2.77
CA SER A 637 21.13 -28.99 -3.25
C SER A 637 20.72 -29.91 -2.10
N GLU A 638 19.59 -30.62 -2.25
CA GLU A 638 19.14 -31.59 -1.24
C GLU A 638 20.18 -32.70 -1.02
N ALA A 639 20.98 -33.02 -2.04
CA ALA A 639 22.02 -34.04 -1.98
C ALA A 639 23.16 -33.68 -1.02
N GLU A 640 23.51 -32.40 -0.88
CA GLU A 640 24.54 -31.94 0.06
C GLU A 640 24.11 -32.12 1.52
N TYR A 641 22.82 -32.00 1.79
CA TYR A 641 22.25 -32.35 3.09
C TYR A 641 22.02 -33.86 3.27
N GLY A 642 22.11 -34.62 2.18
CA GLY A 642 21.97 -36.08 2.12
C GLY A 642 23.06 -36.78 2.92
N GLY A 643 22.77 -37.06 4.19
CA GLY A 643 23.69 -37.70 5.15
C GLY A 643 24.26 -36.76 6.22
N LEU A 644 24.02 -35.45 6.10
CA LEU A 644 24.32 -34.49 7.18
C LEU A 644 23.20 -34.44 8.22
N ASN A 645 21.94 -34.60 7.83
CA ASN A 645 20.85 -34.62 8.79
C ASN A 645 20.59 -36.04 9.32
N ALA A 646 20.45 -36.17 10.64
CA ALA A 646 20.25 -37.45 11.31
C ALA A 646 18.95 -38.16 10.91
N ARG A 647 17.97 -37.42 10.37
CA ARG A 647 16.64 -37.90 9.97
C ARG A 647 16.24 -37.30 8.61
N PRO A 648 15.24 -37.85 7.91
CA PRO A 648 14.66 -37.16 6.77
C PRO A 648 14.13 -35.78 7.18
N ALA A 649 14.57 -34.72 6.52
CA ALA A 649 14.09 -33.37 6.71
C ALA A 649 13.55 -32.78 5.42
N LYS A 650 12.64 -31.82 5.55
CA LYS A 650 12.23 -30.96 4.46
C LYS A 650 13.31 -29.90 4.23
N VAL A 651 13.93 -29.89 3.06
CA VAL A 651 15.01 -28.94 2.74
C VAL A 651 14.46 -27.85 1.82
N LEU A 652 14.61 -26.59 2.23
CA LEU A 652 14.11 -25.40 1.54
C LEU A 652 15.30 -24.55 1.09
N LEU A 653 15.52 -24.46 -0.22
CA LEU A 653 16.77 -23.94 -0.79
C LEU A 653 16.56 -22.72 -1.69
N GLY A 654 17.51 -21.78 -1.63
CA GLY A 654 17.61 -20.67 -2.55
C GLY A 654 16.81 -19.42 -2.16
N ALA A 655 16.96 -18.38 -2.99
CA ALA A 655 16.49 -17.03 -2.70
C ALA A 655 14.96 -16.90 -2.54
N ASP A 656 14.18 -17.87 -3.02
CA ASP A 656 12.73 -17.95 -2.81
C ASP A 656 12.35 -18.08 -1.33
N PHE A 657 13.25 -18.62 -0.51
CA PHE A 657 13.11 -18.78 0.94
C PHE A 657 13.92 -17.75 1.73
N ALA A 658 14.33 -16.65 1.09
CA ALA A 658 15.03 -15.56 1.79
C ALA A 658 14.17 -14.97 2.94
N LEU A 659 14.77 -14.89 4.12
CA LEU A 659 14.17 -14.38 5.35
C LEU A 659 14.29 -12.86 5.41
N LEU A 660 13.36 -12.17 4.75
CA LEU A 660 13.29 -10.71 4.71
C LEU A 660 12.26 -10.15 5.68
N ARG A 661 12.59 -9.03 6.32
CA ARG A 661 11.63 -8.27 7.14
C ARG A 661 10.47 -7.77 6.28
N GLN A 662 9.27 -7.71 6.86
CA GLN A 662 8.05 -7.29 6.17
C GLN A 662 8.16 -5.92 5.47
N GLN A 663 8.99 -5.01 6.01
CA GLN A 663 9.24 -3.69 5.42
C GLN A 663 9.70 -3.79 3.95
N PHE A 664 10.50 -4.78 3.58
CA PHE A 664 10.95 -4.97 2.20
C PHE A 664 9.81 -5.30 1.25
N SER A 665 8.88 -6.17 1.65
CA SER A 665 7.70 -6.50 0.86
C SER A 665 6.79 -5.28 0.68
N VAL A 666 6.66 -4.43 1.70
CA VAL A 666 5.88 -3.17 1.62
C VAL A 666 6.52 -2.18 0.64
N HIS A 667 7.84 -1.99 0.71
CA HIS A 667 8.54 -1.06 -0.18
C HIS A 667 8.69 -1.58 -1.62
N ARG A 668 8.62 -2.89 -1.84
CA ARG A 668 8.72 -3.52 -3.16
C ARG A 668 7.72 -2.95 -4.16
N ALA A 669 6.45 -2.78 -3.78
CA ALA A 669 5.43 -2.26 -4.69
C ALA A 669 5.78 -0.85 -5.20
N ASN A 670 6.31 0.01 -4.31
CA ASN A 670 6.78 1.35 -4.68
C ASN A 670 8.01 1.28 -5.58
N ALA A 671 8.97 0.40 -5.28
CA ALA A 671 10.15 0.20 -6.11
C ALA A 671 9.78 -0.30 -7.53
N TYR A 672 8.75 -1.14 -7.64
CA TYR A 672 8.26 -1.62 -8.93
C TYR A 672 7.64 -0.49 -9.77
N ARG A 673 6.92 0.45 -9.14
CA ARG A 673 6.42 1.67 -9.82
C ARG A 673 7.58 2.55 -10.32
N ARG A 674 8.61 2.75 -9.50
CA ARG A 674 9.82 3.50 -9.89
C ARG A 674 10.54 2.90 -11.11
N LEU A 675 10.49 1.58 -11.30
CA LEU A 675 11.07 0.93 -12.48
C LEU A 675 10.42 1.37 -13.80
N ALA A 676 9.12 1.71 -13.80
CA ALA A 676 8.39 2.16 -14.98
C ALA A 676 8.66 3.64 -15.31
N GLU A 677 8.97 4.48 -14.31
CA GLU A 677 8.97 5.94 -14.43
C GLU A 677 10.35 6.60 -14.22
N GLU A 678 11.18 6.10 -13.29
CA GLU A 678 12.37 6.81 -12.78
C GLU A 678 13.72 6.16 -13.10
N ILE A 679 13.83 4.83 -13.18
CA ILE A 679 15.12 4.13 -13.39
C ILE A 679 15.77 4.47 -14.75
N ALA A 680 15.00 5.06 -15.68
CA ALA A 680 15.51 5.62 -16.93
C ALA A 680 16.31 6.94 -16.77
N GLY A 681 16.09 7.67 -15.67
CA GLY A 681 16.69 8.97 -15.39
C GLY A 681 18.15 8.89 -14.91
N PRO A 682 18.82 10.03 -14.70
CA PRO A 682 20.19 10.08 -14.19
C PRO A 682 20.27 9.48 -12.77
N VAL A 683 21.39 8.84 -12.45
CA VAL A 683 21.67 8.33 -11.09
C VAL A 683 21.87 9.52 -10.17
N ARG A 684 21.06 9.62 -9.11
CA ARG A 684 21.12 10.70 -8.12
C ARG A 684 21.66 10.22 -6.80
N ARG A 685 21.38 8.97 -6.41
CA ARG A 685 21.70 8.47 -5.07
C ARG A 685 22.24 7.04 -5.07
N ILE A 686 23.38 6.85 -4.41
CA ILE A 686 24.03 5.56 -4.20
C ILE A 686 24.08 5.26 -2.70
N VAL A 687 23.68 4.04 -2.35
CA VAL A 687 23.87 3.52 -0.98
C VAL A 687 25.07 2.58 -0.96
N VAL A 688 25.94 2.74 0.02
CA VAL A 688 27.09 1.86 0.29
C VAL A 688 26.81 1.10 1.60
N ALA A 689 26.68 -0.21 1.52
CA ALA A 689 26.32 -1.04 2.68
C ALA A 689 26.99 -2.42 2.64
N PHE A 690 27.94 -2.65 3.55
CA PHE A 690 28.72 -3.90 3.65
C PHE A 690 28.31 -4.80 4.83
N GLY A 691 27.15 -4.51 5.43
CA GLY A 691 26.68 -5.14 6.67
C GLY A 691 27.08 -4.33 7.90
N GLY A 692 26.66 -4.79 9.07
CA GLY A 692 26.82 -4.02 10.31
C GLY A 692 28.28 -3.81 10.75
N VAL A 693 29.19 -4.73 10.40
CA VAL A 693 30.58 -4.72 10.90
C VAL A 693 31.58 -4.27 9.83
N ASP A 694 31.39 -4.66 8.56
CA ASP A 694 32.34 -4.41 7.46
C ASP A 694 33.82 -4.68 7.82
N PRO A 695 34.20 -5.92 8.18
CA PRO A 695 35.52 -6.22 8.76
C PRO A 695 36.71 -5.87 7.87
N LEU A 696 36.55 -5.97 6.54
CA LEU A 696 37.60 -5.68 5.55
C LEU A 696 37.52 -4.26 4.98
N ASN A 697 36.67 -3.40 5.54
CA ASN A 697 36.50 -2.01 5.15
C ASN A 697 36.16 -1.82 3.65
N GLY A 698 35.26 -2.64 3.12
CA GLY A 698 34.77 -2.51 1.75
C GLY A 698 34.11 -1.16 1.49
N THR A 699 33.55 -0.54 2.52
CA THR A 699 33.01 0.83 2.46
C THR A 699 34.07 1.84 2.01
N ALA A 700 35.30 1.76 2.53
CA ALA A 700 36.36 2.69 2.14
C ALA A 700 36.72 2.58 0.64
N VAL A 701 36.80 1.36 0.12
CA VAL A 701 37.04 1.11 -1.32
C VAL A 701 35.95 1.76 -2.18
N ALA A 702 34.69 1.61 -1.77
CA ALA A 702 33.57 2.23 -2.47
C ALA A 702 33.61 3.76 -2.40
N LEU A 703 33.88 4.36 -1.23
CA LEU A 703 33.97 5.81 -1.07
C LEU A 703 35.11 6.42 -1.89
N GLN A 704 36.26 5.74 -1.97
CA GLN A 704 37.37 6.19 -2.80
C GLN A 704 36.99 6.28 -4.28
N VAL A 705 36.25 5.29 -4.80
CA VAL A 705 35.75 5.31 -6.19
C VAL A 705 34.68 6.40 -6.37
N LEU A 706 33.79 6.57 -5.39
CA LEU A 706 32.71 7.55 -5.44
C LEU A 706 33.20 9.02 -5.39
N ALA A 707 34.45 9.27 -4.98
CA ALA A 707 35.06 10.60 -5.06
C ALA A 707 35.08 11.16 -6.50
N GLU A 708 35.10 10.29 -7.52
CA GLU A 708 35.09 10.68 -8.94
C GLU A 708 33.69 10.96 -9.52
N PHE A 709 32.64 10.83 -8.71
CA PHE A 709 31.24 11.07 -9.10
C PHE A 709 30.63 12.17 -8.22
N PRO A 710 31.04 13.44 -8.36
CA PRO A 710 30.69 14.52 -7.44
C PRO A 710 29.20 14.92 -7.46
N GLU A 711 28.50 14.63 -8.55
CA GLU A 711 27.07 14.91 -8.73
C GLU A 711 26.11 13.93 -8.03
N ILE A 712 26.63 12.83 -7.48
CA ILE A 712 25.82 11.76 -6.87
C ILE A 712 25.82 11.88 -5.33
N GLU A 713 24.64 11.81 -4.71
CA GLU A 713 24.48 11.69 -3.26
C GLU A 713 24.86 10.29 -2.79
N VAL A 714 25.56 10.19 -1.67
CA VAL A 714 26.08 8.94 -1.13
C VAL A 714 25.62 8.75 0.31
N ASP A 715 25.05 7.57 0.60
CA ASP A 715 24.78 7.13 1.96
C ASP A 715 25.66 5.93 2.30
N ALA A 716 26.64 6.12 3.19
CA ALA A 716 27.46 5.05 3.73
C ALA A 716 26.82 4.52 5.04
N VAL A 717 26.49 3.23 5.05
CA VAL A 717 25.73 2.59 6.14
C VAL A 717 26.58 1.53 6.84
N LEU A 718 26.79 1.71 8.15
CA LEU A 718 27.52 0.76 9.02
C LEU A 718 26.89 0.71 10.41
N GLY A 719 27.22 -0.30 11.22
CA GLY A 719 26.84 -0.30 12.64
C GLY A 719 27.69 0.69 13.45
N SER A 720 27.17 1.19 14.57
CA SER A 720 27.94 2.05 15.48
C SER A 720 29.15 1.33 16.09
N ALA A 721 29.11 0.00 16.17
CA ALA A 721 30.20 -0.86 16.63
C ALA A 721 31.20 -1.25 15.53
N ALA A 722 31.07 -0.74 14.30
CA ALA A 722 31.98 -1.09 13.21
C ALA A 722 33.41 -0.59 13.47
N PRO A 723 34.45 -1.45 13.35
CA PRO A 723 35.83 -1.10 13.67
C PRO A 723 36.37 0.07 12.84
N HIS A 724 35.92 0.21 11.59
CA HIS A 724 36.41 1.21 10.64
C HIS A 724 35.54 2.47 10.56
N LEU A 725 34.58 2.65 11.47
CA LEU A 725 33.62 3.77 11.42
C LEU A 725 34.31 5.15 11.43
N ALA A 726 35.40 5.30 12.21
CA ALA A 726 36.14 6.55 12.28
C ALA A 726 36.82 6.90 10.94
N ASP A 727 37.40 5.90 10.27
CA ASP A 727 38.03 6.07 8.96
C ASP A 727 37.01 6.38 7.88
N VAL A 728 35.88 5.68 7.88
CA VAL A 728 34.76 5.95 6.96
C VAL A 728 34.23 7.37 7.13
N ARG A 729 34.08 7.86 8.37
CA ARG A 729 33.65 9.25 8.64
C ARG A 729 34.64 10.28 8.11
N ARG A 730 35.94 10.01 8.22
CA ARG A 730 36.97 10.89 7.65
C ARG A 730 36.86 10.96 6.13
N GLN A 731 36.78 9.81 5.46
CA GLN A 731 36.64 9.76 3.99
C GLN A 731 35.33 10.41 3.51
N ALA A 732 34.21 10.15 4.19
CA ALA A 732 32.94 10.79 3.86
C ALA A 732 33.01 12.32 3.96
N ALA A 733 33.75 12.85 4.95
CA ALA A 733 33.97 14.30 5.07
C ALA A 733 34.77 14.88 3.89
N GLU A 734 35.71 14.11 3.31
CA GLU A 734 36.46 14.52 2.10
C GLU A 734 35.54 14.60 0.86
N LEU A 735 34.49 13.78 0.80
CA LEU A 735 33.47 13.84 -0.27
C LEU A 735 32.49 15.02 -0.10
N GLY A 736 32.49 15.71 1.05
CA GLY A 736 31.66 16.88 1.33
C GLY A 736 30.21 16.55 1.71
N PRO A 737 29.29 17.54 1.66
CA PRO A 737 27.93 17.42 2.20
C PRO A 737 27.04 16.40 1.48
N ARG A 738 27.45 15.93 0.29
CA ARG A 738 26.74 14.91 -0.48
C ARG A 738 26.89 13.50 0.10
N CYS A 739 27.89 13.26 0.96
CA CYS A 739 28.16 11.95 1.54
C CYS A 739 27.77 11.92 3.02
N ARG A 740 26.80 11.10 3.37
CA ARG A 740 26.32 10.93 4.75
C ARG A 740 26.73 9.57 5.29
N VAL A 741 27.23 9.55 6.52
CA VAL A 741 27.46 8.30 7.25
C VAL A 741 26.29 8.08 8.21
N ILE A 742 25.57 6.98 8.02
CA ILE A 742 24.39 6.63 8.79
C ILE A 742 24.69 5.36 9.59
N THR A 743 24.45 5.41 10.91
CA THR A 743 24.66 4.28 11.80
C THR A 743 23.35 3.71 12.33
N ASP A 744 23.31 2.39 12.54
CA ASP A 744 22.21 1.66 13.19
C ASP A 744 20.83 2.00 12.61
N VAL A 745 20.73 1.89 11.28
CA VAL A 745 19.51 2.23 10.52
C VAL A 745 18.32 1.39 10.98
N ALA A 746 17.30 2.05 11.53
CA ALA A 746 16.06 1.41 11.96
C ALA A 746 15.24 0.84 10.78
N ASP A 747 15.11 1.64 9.71
CA ASP A 747 14.39 1.29 8.48
C ASP A 747 15.34 1.20 7.28
N MET A 748 15.97 0.03 7.14
CA MET A 748 16.88 -0.24 6.02
C MET A 748 16.11 -0.34 4.69
N ALA A 749 14.87 -0.83 4.72
CA ALA A 749 14.06 -1.01 3.52
C ALA A 749 13.69 0.34 2.90
N GLY A 750 13.24 1.31 3.71
CA GLY A 750 12.96 2.67 3.26
C GLY A 750 14.20 3.40 2.74
N LEU A 751 15.36 3.21 3.40
CA LEU A 751 16.64 3.78 2.94
C LEU A 751 17.03 3.22 1.55
N LEU A 752 17.00 1.90 1.39
CA LEU A 752 17.33 1.24 0.14
C LEU A 752 16.31 1.53 -0.96
N ALA A 753 15.02 1.64 -0.63
CA ALA A 753 13.96 1.89 -1.59
C ALA A 753 14.08 3.25 -2.30
N GLY A 754 14.83 4.20 -1.71
CA GLY A 754 15.15 5.50 -2.31
C GLY A 754 16.47 5.56 -3.08
N ALA A 755 17.22 4.45 -3.17
CA ALA A 755 18.47 4.39 -3.90
C ALA A 755 18.26 4.10 -5.41
N ASP A 756 19.26 4.42 -6.22
CA ASP A 756 19.30 4.06 -7.65
C ASP A 756 20.28 2.92 -7.93
N ILE A 757 21.38 2.85 -7.16
CA ILE A 757 22.39 1.79 -7.19
C ILE A 757 22.82 1.51 -5.75
N VAL A 758 23.16 0.26 -5.45
CA VAL A 758 23.76 -0.11 -4.18
C VAL A 758 25.12 -0.77 -4.39
N ILE A 759 26.11 -0.34 -3.62
CA ILE A 759 27.43 -0.98 -3.53
C ILE A 759 27.50 -1.74 -2.20
N GLY A 760 27.86 -3.01 -2.21
CA GLY A 760 27.98 -3.74 -0.95
C GLY A 760 28.39 -5.21 -1.05
N ALA A 761 28.43 -5.88 0.10
CA ALA A 761 28.82 -7.28 0.19
C ALA A 761 27.76 -8.24 -0.39
N PRO A 762 28.13 -9.37 -1.03
CA PRO A 762 27.22 -10.43 -1.47
C PRO A 762 26.72 -11.34 -0.31
N GLY A 763 26.37 -10.75 0.84
CA GLY A 763 25.76 -11.45 1.98
C GLY A 763 24.24 -11.53 1.90
N THR A 764 23.56 -11.64 3.05
CA THR A 764 22.08 -11.69 3.15
C THR A 764 21.38 -10.43 2.61
N SER A 765 22.03 -9.26 2.69
CA SER A 765 21.54 -8.00 2.10
C SER A 765 21.40 -8.04 0.58
N THR A 766 21.96 -9.05 -0.07
CA THR A 766 21.73 -9.35 -1.49
C THR A 766 20.26 -9.58 -1.78
N TRP A 767 19.56 -10.33 -0.92
CA TRP A 767 18.15 -10.64 -1.08
C TRP A 767 17.27 -9.41 -0.83
N GLU A 768 17.67 -8.56 0.12
CA GLU A 768 17.04 -7.26 0.39
C GLU A 768 17.08 -6.35 -0.84
N ARG A 769 18.25 -6.21 -1.46
CA ARG A 769 18.44 -5.42 -2.69
C ARG A 769 17.67 -6.01 -3.87
N ALA A 770 17.72 -7.34 -4.04
CA ALA A 770 16.97 -8.04 -5.07
C ALA A 770 15.45 -7.81 -4.92
N CYS A 771 14.93 -7.91 -3.69
CA CYS A 771 13.53 -7.66 -3.37
C CYS A 771 13.05 -6.27 -3.78
N LEU A 772 13.91 -5.25 -3.67
CA LEU A 772 13.63 -3.88 -4.07
C LEU A 772 14.02 -3.57 -5.52
N GLY A 773 14.49 -4.55 -6.30
CA GLY A 773 14.87 -4.35 -7.69
C GLY A 773 16.08 -3.43 -7.86
N LEU A 774 17.01 -3.41 -6.90
CA LEU A 774 18.13 -2.48 -6.91
C LEU A 774 19.34 -3.04 -7.69
N PRO A 775 19.80 -2.34 -8.75
CA PRO A 775 21.06 -2.67 -9.41
C PRO A 775 22.21 -2.67 -8.39
N SER A 776 22.92 -3.79 -8.30
CA SER A 776 23.92 -4.01 -7.24
C SER A 776 25.33 -4.16 -7.80
N LEU A 777 26.30 -3.42 -7.24
CA LEU A 777 27.72 -3.63 -7.45
C LEU A 777 28.29 -4.33 -6.20
N LEU A 778 28.92 -5.48 -6.39
CA LEU A 778 29.24 -6.42 -5.33
C LEU A 778 30.75 -6.47 -5.09
N ILE A 779 31.16 -6.29 -3.84
CA ILE A 779 32.52 -6.53 -3.38
C ILE A 779 32.47 -7.59 -2.27
N GLY A 780 33.06 -8.74 -2.51
CA GLY A 780 33.12 -9.84 -1.55
C GLY A 780 34.06 -9.53 -0.39
N ILE A 781 33.62 -9.85 0.82
CA ILE A 781 34.41 -9.67 2.06
C ILE A 781 34.55 -10.97 2.87
N ALA A 782 33.98 -12.07 2.38
CA ALA A 782 34.10 -13.40 2.96
C ALA A 782 33.95 -14.49 1.89
N GLU A 783 34.56 -15.65 2.12
CA GLU A 783 34.59 -16.77 1.17
C GLU A 783 33.19 -17.35 0.89
N ASN A 784 32.36 -17.46 1.92
CA ASN A 784 30.98 -17.96 1.82
C ASN A 784 30.04 -17.04 1.00
N GLN A 785 30.51 -15.88 0.53
CA GLN A 785 29.71 -14.96 -0.29
C GLN A 785 29.89 -15.21 -1.80
N ARG A 786 30.80 -16.09 -2.21
CA ARG A 786 31.07 -16.37 -3.63
C ARG A 786 29.88 -16.92 -4.38
N ALA A 787 29.17 -17.89 -3.80
CA ALA A 787 28.01 -18.50 -4.42
C ALA A 787 26.91 -17.46 -4.68
N ASN A 788 26.63 -16.61 -3.69
CA ASN A 788 25.67 -15.51 -3.80
C ASN A 788 26.06 -14.51 -4.89
N ALA A 789 27.34 -14.11 -4.93
CA ALA A 789 27.86 -13.20 -5.94
C ALA A 789 27.72 -13.77 -7.36
N ALA A 790 28.09 -15.05 -7.54
CA ALA A 790 28.00 -15.73 -8.83
C ALA A 790 26.55 -15.88 -9.31
N PHE A 791 25.63 -16.21 -8.41
CA PHE A 791 24.21 -16.34 -8.73
C PHE A 791 23.57 -15.01 -9.14
N VAL A 792 23.82 -13.93 -8.41
CA VAL A 792 23.28 -12.61 -8.76
C VAL A 792 23.88 -12.07 -10.04
N ALA A 793 25.16 -12.35 -10.30
CA ALA A 793 25.80 -12.00 -11.56
C ALA A 793 25.22 -12.80 -12.74
N SER A 794 25.01 -14.11 -12.59
CA SER A 794 24.46 -14.95 -13.66
C SER A 794 22.99 -14.62 -13.96
N ALA A 795 22.22 -14.20 -12.95
CA ALA A 795 20.88 -13.66 -13.13
C ALA A 795 20.87 -12.28 -13.82
N GLY A 796 22.02 -11.59 -13.92
CA GLY A 796 22.13 -10.24 -14.46
C GLY A 796 21.65 -9.15 -13.49
N ALA A 797 21.44 -9.47 -12.21
CA ALA A 797 20.94 -8.55 -11.19
C ALA A 797 22.05 -7.72 -10.52
N GLY A 798 23.31 -8.14 -10.64
CA GLY A 798 24.45 -7.40 -10.11
C GLY A 798 25.77 -7.66 -10.84
N LEU A 799 26.78 -6.84 -10.56
CA LEU A 799 28.13 -6.98 -11.11
C LEU A 799 29.12 -7.20 -9.97
N VAL A 800 30.05 -8.12 -10.14
CA VAL A 800 31.05 -8.45 -9.11
C VAL A 800 32.35 -7.72 -9.43
N ALA A 801 32.75 -6.82 -8.53
CA ALA A 801 33.99 -6.05 -8.66
C ALA A 801 35.21 -6.83 -8.17
N GLY A 802 35.04 -7.80 -7.26
CA GLY A 802 36.12 -8.66 -6.76
C GLY A 802 35.91 -9.05 -5.29
N PHE A 803 36.90 -9.74 -4.72
CA PHE A 803 36.88 -10.21 -3.33
C PHE A 803 38.10 -9.68 -2.55
N LEU A 804 37.85 -8.89 -1.50
CA LEU A 804 38.89 -8.35 -0.63
C LEU A 804 39.57 -9.39 0.27
N THR A 805 39.08 -10.64 0.25
CA THR A 805 39.74 -11.76 0.93
C THR A 805 41.04 -12.16 0.25
N ASP A 806 41.12 -11.99 -1.08
CA ASP A 806 42.22 -12.53 -1.90
C ASP A 806 42.84 -11.47 -2.82
N GLU A 807 42.16 -10.35 -3.04
CA GLU A 807 42.57 -9.31 -3.99
C GLU A 807 42.88 -7.99 -3.28
N ALA A 808 43.84 -7.23 -3.83
CA ALA A 808 44.21 -5.93 -3.29
C ALA A 808 43.06 -4.91 -3.47
N PRO A 809 42.80 -4.03 -2.47
CA PRO A 809 41.75 -3.01 -2.54
C PRO A 809 41.78 -2.16 -3.82
N ASP A 810 42.97 -1.78 -4.29
CA ASP A 810 43.13 -0.96 -5.51
C ASP A 810 42.66 -1.69 -6.78
N GLN A 811 42.87 -3.00 -6.86
CA GLN A 811 42.43 -3.81 -8.01
C GLN A 811 40.91 -3.96 -8.04
N VAL A 812 40.31 -4.21 -6.87
CA VAL A 812 38.86 -4.26 -6.70
C VAL A 812 38.23 -2.90 -6.99
N GLY A 813 38.84 -1.82 -6.49
CA GLY A 813 38.41 -0.44 -6.74
C GLY A 813 38.45 -0.06 -8.22
N ALA A 814 39.50 -0.45 -8.94
CA ALA A 814 39.62 -0.18 -10.38
C ALA A 814 38.48 -0.83 -11.19
N ARG A 815 38.13 -2.09 -10.89
CA ARG A 815 37.00 -2.78 -11.55
C ARG A 815 35.65 -2.25 -11.11
N LEU A 816 35.49 -1.91 -9.82
CA LEU A 816 34.28 -1.23 -9.32
C LEU A 816 34.05 0.08 -10.09
N LYS A 817 35.11 0.87 -10.29
CA LYS A 817 35.05 2.13 -11.03
C LYS A 817 34.57 1.94 -12.46
N GLU A 818 35.16 0.99 -13.20
CA GLU A 818 34.74 0.68 -14.58
C GLU A 818 33.26 0.27 -14.64
N GLN A 819 32.85 -0.64 -13.76
CA GLN A 819 31.47 -1.10 -13.66
C GLN A 819 30.51 0.03 -13.28
N LEU A 820 30.90 0.91 -12.35
CA LEU A 820 30.08 2.04 -11.92
C LEU A 820 29.89 3.06 -13.05
N HIS A 821 30.96 3.41 -13.79
CA HIS A 821 30.83 4.27 -14.97
C HIS A 821 29.84 3.68 -15.98
N GLU A 822 29.93 2.38 -16.25
CA GLU A 822 29.02 1.71 -17.16
C GLU A 822 27.57 1.76 -16.65
N VAL A 823 27.34 1.41 -15.40
CA VAL A 823 25.99 1.37 -14.83
C VAL A 823 25.41 2.79 -14.72
N VAL A 824 26.20 3.83 -14.44
CA VAL A 824 25.75 5.23 -14.44
C VAL A 824 25.45 5.75 -15.85
N ALA A 825 26.27 5.41 -16.85
CA ALA A 825 26.12 5.90 -18.21
C ALA A 825 24.97 5.26 -19.00
N TRP A 826 24.56 4.02 -18.66
CA TRP A 826 23.61 3.25 -19.46
C TRP A 826 22.29 2.92 -18.72
N PRO A 827 21.26 3.79 -18.80
CA PRO A 827 19.97 3.56 -18.12
C PRO A 827 19.30 2.23 -18.48
N ARG A 828 19.36 1.81 -19.76
CA ARG A 828 18.81 0.50 -20.19
C ARG A 828 19.47 -0.68 -19.48
N ARG A 829 20.77 -0.58 -19.16
CA ARG A 829 21.48 -1.64 -18.41
C ARG A 829 20.97 -1.66 -16.97
N ARG A 830 20.82 -0.51 -16.31
CA ARG A 830 20.22 -0.41 -14.97
C ARG A 830 18.82 -1.00 -14.92
N GLN A 831 17.95 -0.67 -15.88
CA GLN A 831 16.60 -1.21 -15.94
C GLN A 831 16.58 -2.74 -16.08
N ARG A 832 17.48 -3.31 -16.89
CA ARG A 832 17.62 -4.78 -16.99
C ARG A 832 18.08 -5.38 -15.68
N MET A 833 19.07 -4.79 -15.02
CA MET A 833 19.54 -5.24 -13.70
C MET A 833 18.44 -5.19 -12.65
N ALA A 834 17.64 -4.11 -12.65
CA ALA A 834 16.51 -3.95 -11.73
C ALA A 834 15.41 -5.01 -11.96
N ARG A 835 15.05 -5.29 -13.22
CA ARG A 835 14.11 -6.37 -13.58
C ARG A 835 14.63 -7.74 -13.16
N ALA A 836 15.91 -8.01 -13.40
CA ALA A 836 16.56 -9.24 -12.97
C ALA A 836 16.56 -9.38 -11.44
N ALA A 837 16.86 -8.30 -10.72
CA ALA A 837 16.82 -8.25 -9.27
C ALA A 837 15.42 -8.60 -8.72
N PHE A 838 14.35 -8.03 -9.29
CA PHE A 838 12.99 -8.38 -8.90
C PHE A 838 12.64 -9.85 -9.12
N ALA A 839 13.24 -10.51 -10.13
CA ALA A 839 13.05 -11.92 -10.40
C ALA A 839 13.87 -12.84 -9.46
N VAL A 840 14.97 -12.33 -8.89
CA VAL A 840 15.84 -13.09 -7.98
C VAL A 840 15.19 -13.31 -6.61
N CYS A 841 14.49 -12.31 -6.07
CA CYS A 841 13.83 -12.43 -4.78
C CYS A 841 12.53 -11.65 -4.76
N ASP A 842 11.42 -12.29 -4.39
CA ASP A 842 10.09 -11.68 -4.35
C ASP A 842 9.69 -11.15 -2.95
N GLY A 843 10.50 -11.42 -1.92
CA GLY A 843 10.24 -11.04 -0.54
C GLY A 843 9.15 -11.84 0.15
N ARG A 844 8.78 -13.02 -0.36
CA ARG A 844 7.73 -13.88 0.23
C ARG A 844 8.28 -15.14 0.92
N GLY A 845 9.61 -15.21 1.13
CA GLY A 845 10.27 -16.37 1.73
C GLY A 845 9.75 -16.76 3.10
N CYS A 846 9.50 -15.80 4.01
CA CYS A 846 8.87 -16.10 5.30
C CYS A 846 7.49 -16.77 5.15
N GLN A 847 6.66 -16.34 4.18
CA GLN A 847 5.35 -16.97 3.95
C GLN A 847 5.50 -18.38 3.38
N ARG A 848 6.45 -18.62 2.46
CA ARG A 848 6.77 -19.96 1.97
C ARG A 848 7.22 -20.89 3.08
N ILE A 849 8.10 -20.40 3.97
CA ILE A 849 8.60 -21.13 5.13
C ILE A 849 7.43 -21.51 6.03
N ILE A 850 6.63 -20.54 6.47
CA ILE A 850 5.50 -20.80 7.38
C ILE A 850 4.51 -21.80 6.76
N ALA A 851 4.15 -21.64 5.48
CA ALA A 851 3.29 -22.61 4.80
C ALA A 851 3.93 -24.01 4.74
N ALA A 852 5.26 -24.06 4.58
CA ALA A 852 6.01 -25.31 4.55
C ALA A 852 6.16 -25.99 5.92
N LEU A 853 5.99 -25.26 7.04
CA LEU A 853 5.97 -25.82 8.39
C LEU A 853 4.66 -26.56 8.70
N LEU A 854 3.58 -26.28 7.95
CA LEU A 854 2.30 -26.94 8.14
C LEU A 854 2.39 -28.44 7.84
N PRO A 855 1.87 -29.31 8.73
CA PRO A 855 1.91 -30.75 8.52
C PRO A 855 1.03 -31.15 7.32
N PRO A 856 1.39 -32.21 6.58
CA PRO A 856 0.53 -32.78 5.56
C PRO A 856 -0.81 -33.22 6.16
N TYR A 857 -1.90 -32.97 5.44
CA TYR A 857 -3.23 -33.42 5.83
C TYR A 857 -3.61 -34.68 5.06
N ARG A 858 -3.85 -35.78 5.78
CA ARG A 858 -4.23 -37.05 5.16
C ARG A 858 -5.68 -37.04 4.68
N THR A 859 -5.88 -37.25 3.39
CA THR A 859 -7.20 -37.46 2.78
C THR A 859 -7.36 -38.92 2.34
N ALA A 860 -8.58 -39.31 1.98
CA ALA A 860 -8.83 -40.64 1.41
C ALA A 860 -8.04 -40.90 0.12
N SER A 861 -7.65 -39.85 -0.60
CA SER A 861 -6.97 -39.91 -1.89
C SER A 861 -5.45 -39.66 -1.80
N GLY A 862 -4.91 -39.55 -0.58
CA GLY A 862 -3.49 -39.31 -0.32
C GLY A 862 -3.23 -38.08 0.55
N ASP A 863 -1.97 -37.87 0.90
CA ASP A 863 -1.55 -36.74 1.73
C ASP A 863 -1.59 -35.43 0.90
N MET A 864 -2.10 -34.38 1.51
CA MET A 864 -2.25 -33.05 0.93
C MET A 864 -1.27 -32.10 1.62
N THR A 865 -0.47 -31.37 0.85
CA THR A 865 0.45 -30.35 1.37
C THR A 865 -0.04 -28.96 1.01
N ILE A 866 0.46 -27.96 1.74
CA ILE A 866 0.11 -26.56 1.53
C ILE A 866 1.34 -25.79 1.05
N ARG A 867 1.14 -24.92 0.07
CA ARG A 867 2.07 -23.85 -0.29
C ARG A 867 1.32 -22.54 -0.48
N ILE A 868 2.04 -21.43 -0.59
CA ILE A 868 1.44 -20.17 -1.01
C ILE A 868 1.12 -20.18 -2.50
N VAL A 869 0.11 -19.43 -2.90
CA VAL A 869 -0.19 -19.12 -4.31
C VAL A 869 0.91 -18.21 -4.88
N GLU A 870 1.28 -18.46 -6.13
CA GLU A 870 2.34 -17.78 -6.86
C GLU A 870 1.85 -17.26 -8.21
N ALA A 871 2.60 -16.34 -8.83
CA ALA A 871 2.21 -15.73 -10.11
C ALA A 871 2.03 -16.77 -11.22
N ARG A 872 2.75 -17.90 -11.17
CA ARG A 872 2.59 -19.01 -12.13
C ARG A 872 1.21 -19.71 -12.07
N ASP A 873 0.47 -19.54 -10.97
CA ASP A 873 -0.85 -20.15 -10.80
C ASP A 873 -1.97 -19.34 -11.49
N GLU A 874 -1.67 -18.16 -12.03
CA GLU A 874 -2.66 -17.22 -12.58
C GLU A 874 -3.61 -17.85 -13.60
N ALA A 875 -3.05 -18.53 -14.60
CA ALA A 875 -3.83 -19.16 -15.66
C ALA A 875 -4.78 -20.23 -15.08
N LEU A 876 -4.29 -21.04 -14.14
CA LEU A 876 -5.07 -22.10 -13.50
C LEU A 876 -6.19 -21.52 -12.64
N LEU A 877 -5.91 -20.47 -11.87
CA LEU A 877 -6.91 -19.80 -11.03
C LEU A 877 -7.99 -19.14 -11.89
N LEU A 878 -7.62 -18.51 -13.00
CA LEU A 878 -8.57 -17.94 -13.94
C LEU A 878 -9.48 -19.03 -14.54
N ASP A 879 -8.92 -20.17 -14.92
CA ASP A 879 -9.70 -21.30 -15.43
C ASP A 879 -10.69 -21.82 -14.39
N TRP A 880 -10.29 -21.90 -13.12
CA TRP A 880 -11.21 -22.27 -12.04
C TRP A 880 -12.31 -21.21 -11.83
N GLN A 881 -11.99 -19.92 -11.95
CA GLN A 881 -12.98 -18.83 -11.85
C GLN A 881 -13.94 -18.76 -13.04
N ARG A 882 -13.53 -19.22 -14.23
CA ARG A 882 -14.38 -19.35 -15.42
C ARG A 882 -15.32 -20.54 -15.37
N ASN A 883 -15.05 -21.52 -14.51
CA ASN A 883 -15.89 -22.71 -14.39
C ASN A 883 -17.29 -22.34 -13.82
N PRO A 884 -18.39 -22.67 -14.52
CA PRO A 884 -19.75 -22.34 -14.06
C PRO A 884 -20.12 -22.96 -12.71
N GLU A 885 -19.65 -24.17 -12.39
CA GLU A 885 -19.96 -24.81 -11.10
C GLU A 885 -19.28 -24.08 -9.93
N THR A 886 -18.04 -23.65 -10.14
CA THR A 886 -17.29 -22.85 -9.15
C THR A 886 -17.90 -21.46 -9.01
N ARG A 887 -18.27 -20.81 -10.11
CA ARG A 887 -18.79 -19.44 -10.10
C ARG A 887 -20.23 -19.34 -9.59
N ARG A 888 -21.04 -20.39 -9.72
CA ARG A 888 -22.43 -20.44 -9.23
C ARG A 888 -22.57 -20.06 -7.75
N PHE A 889 -21.57 -20.40 -6.93
CA PHE A 889 -21.59 -20.12 -5.50
C PHE A 889 -20.60 -19.03 -5.06
N ALA A 890 -20.07 -18.26 -6.01
CA ALA A 890 -19.24 -17.10 -5.71
C ALA A 890 -20.13 -15.91 -5.27
N LEU A 891 -19.61 -15.09 -4.34
CA LEU A 891 -20.31 -13.87 -3.89
C LEU A 891 -20.54 -12.86 -5.01
N ASN A 892 -19.65 -12.84 -6.01
CA ASN A 892 -19.85 -12.15 -7.27
C ASN A 892 -19.98 -13.21 -8.38
N PRO A 893 -21.10 -13.31 -9.09
CA PRO A 893 -21.29 -14.32 -10.14
C PRO A 893 -20.65 -13.94 -11.48
N ALA A 894 -20.24 -12.68 -11.69
CA ALA A 894 -19.66 -12.23 -12.96
C ALA A 894 -18.30 -12.91 -13.20
N VAL A 895 -18.07 -13.47 -14.38
CA VAL A 895 -16.78 -14.10 -14.72
C VAL A 895 -15.75 -12.99 -15.00
N PRO A 896 -14.59 -12.96 -14.32
CA PRO A 896 -13.59 -11.94 -14.57
C PRO A 896 -12.95 -12.11 -15.95
N SER A 897 -12.65 -10.98 -16.61
CA SER A 897 -11.75 -10.96 -17.76
C SER A 897 -10.33 -11.33 -17.34
N SER A 898 -9.48 -11.69 -18.31
CA SER A 898 -8.07 -12.00 -18.02
C SER A 898 -7.34 -10.80 -17.40
N GLN A 899 -7.65 -9.58 -17.85
CA GLN A 899 -7.01 -8.36 -17.33
C GLN A 899 -7.44 -8.06 -15.89
N GLU A 900 -8.74 -8.14 -15.59
CA GLU A 900 -9.25 -7.95 -14.23
C GLU A 900 -8.68 -9.00 -13.28
N HIS A 901 -8.56 -10.26 -13.72
CA HIS A 901 -7.97 -11.31 -12.92
C HIS A 901 -6.48 -11.10 -12.66
N HIS A 902 -5.74 -10.65 -13.66
CA HIS A 902 -4.32 -10.33 -13.53
C HIS A 902 -4.10 -9.27 -12.46
N VAL A 903 -4.78 -8.12 -12.56
CA VAL A 903 -4.69 -7.02 -11.60
C VAL A 903 -5.08 -7.50 -10.20
N TRP A 904 -6.20 -8.21 -10.08
CA TRP A 904 -6.64 -8.77 -8.80
C TRP A 904 -5.61 -9.72 -8.19
N LEU A 905 -5.01 -10.62 -8.98
CA LEU A 905 -4.04 -11.57 -8.45
C LEU A 905 -2.77 -10.85 -8.02
N GLN A 906 -2.27 -9.88 -8.80
CA GLN A 906 -1.10 -9.08 -8.41
C GLN A 906 -1.35 -8.37 -7.08
N ASP A 907 -2.51 -7.75 -6.90
CA ASP A 907 -2.88 -7.11 -5.62
C ASP A 907 -2.87 -8.10 -4.46
N ARG A 908 -3.38 -9.33 -4.67
CA ARG A 908 -3.36 -10.38 -3.63
C ARG A 908 -1.97 -10.89 -3.34
N LEU A 909 -1.11 -11.02 -4.34
CA LEU A 909 0.28 -11.46 -4.17
C LEU A 909 1.14 -10.39 -3.47
N LEU A 910 0.78 -9.10 -3.61
CA LEU A 910 1.42 -7.98 -2.92
C LEU A 910 0.91 -7.77 -1.49
N SER A 911 -0.21 -8.39 -1.09
CA SER A 911 -0.76 -8.23 0.25
C SER A 911 0.19 -8.77 1.32
N SER A 912 0.53 -7.91 2.28
CA SER A 912 1.37 -8.26 3.43
C SER A 912 0.55 -8.70 4.64
N ILE A 913 -0.75 -8.95 4.53
CA ILE A 913 -1.60 -9.35 5.67
C ILE A 913 -2.53 -10.51 5.31
N ASP A 914 -2.99 -10.57 4.07
CA ASP A 914 -3.80 -11.67 3.59
C ASP A 914 -2.94 -12.88 3.26
N TRP A 915 -3.54 -14.07 3.34
CA TRP A 915 -2.89 -15.30 2.93
C TRP A 915 -3.69 -15.99 1.86
N PHE A 916 -2.99 -16.38 0.80
CA PHE A 916 -3.55 -17.15 -0.29
C PHE A 916 -2.74 -18.42 -0.45
N LEU A 917 -3.36 -19.54 -0.10
CA LEU A 917 -2.73 -20.85 0.01
C LEU A 917 -3.32 -21.81 -1.03
N MET A 918 -2.44 -22.59 -1.63
CA MET A 918 -2.75 -23.68 -2.53
C MET A 918 -2.54 -25.01 -1.81
N ALA A 919 -3.54 -25.89 -1.88
CA ALA A 919 -3.41 -27.29 -1.54
C ALA A 919 -2.97 -28.09 -2.75
N GLU A 920 -1.98 -28.95 -2.55
CA GLU A 920 -1.40 -29.77 -3.61
C GLU A 920 -1.20 -31.21 -3.18
N ARG A 921 -1.07 -32.10 -4.17
CA ARG A 921 -0.63 -33.47 -3.98
C ARG A 921 0.40 -33.81 -5.04
N ALA A 922 1.60 -34.18 -4.62
CA ALA A 922 2.72 -34.47 -5.51
C ALA A 922 2.96 -33.36 -6.58
N GLY A 923 2.76 -32.10 -6.19
CA GLY A 923 2.91 -30.93 -7.07
C GLY A 923 1.68 -30.59 -7.93
N GLU A 924 0.62 -31.39 -7.90
CA GLU A 924 -0.63 -31.07 -8.60
C GLU A 924 -1.53 -30.17 -7.72
N PRO A 925 -1.95 -28.97 -8.22
CA PRO A 925 -2.86 -28.10 -7.48
C PRO A 925 -4.30 -28.63 -7.43
N LEU A 926 -4.85 -28.73 -6.22
CA LEU A 926 -6.15 -29.38 -5.97
C LEU A 926 -7.24 -28.42 -5.52
N ALA A 927 -6.90 -27.42 -4.71
CA ALA A 927 -7.84 -26.47 -4.11
C ALA A 927 -7.07 -25.27 -3.54
N PHE A 928 -7.76 -24.16 -3.28
CA PHE A 928 -7.16 -23.04 -2.58
C PHE A 928 -8.00 -22.60 -1.38
N VAL A 929 -7.33 -21.96 -0.42
CA VAL A 929 -7.96 -21.15 0.62
C VAL A 929 -7.32 -19.77 0.64
N ARG A 930 -8.16 -18.76 0.69
CA ARG A 930 -7.77 -17.38 0.95
C ARG A 930 -8.33 -16.97 2.30
N ILE A 931 -7.50 -16.37 3.13
CA ILE A 931 -7.92 -15.71 4.37
C ILE A 931 -7.57 -14.23 4.27
N ASP A 932 -8.60 -13.40 4.36
CA ASP A 932 -8.50 -11.94 4.25
C ASP A 932 -8.57 -11.35 5.65
N TRP A 933 -7.59 -10.55 6.05
CA TRP A 933 -7.56 -9.94 7.38
C TRP A 933 -8.65 -8.87 7.48
N ILE A 934 -9.46 -8.95 8.53
CA ILE A 934 -10.55 -7.99 8.75
C ILE A 934 -10.40 -7.18 10.03
N GLY A 935 -9.56 -7.59 10.97
CA GLY A 935 -9.37 -6.84 12.21
C GLY A 935 -8.78 -7.69 13.32
N GLU A 936 -8.93 -7.19 14.54
CA GLU A 936 -8.69 -7.95 15.75
C GLU A 936 -9.90 -7.80 16.68
N ASP A 937 -10.41 -8.90 17.22
CA ASP A 937 -11.39 -8.88 18.31
C ASP A 937 -10.75 -9.41 19.58
N SER A 938 -10.77 -8.60 20.64
CA SER A 938 -10.23 -8.96 21.95
C SER A 938 -8.76 -9.43 21.91
N GLY A 939 -7.96 -8.89 20.98
CA GLY A 939 -6.55 -9.24 20.79
C GLY A 939 -6.30 -10.52 19.98
N ARG A 940 -7.34 -11.11 19.37
CA ARG A 940 -7.22 -12.21 18.42
C ARG A 940 -7.36 -11.68 16.99
N PRO A 941 -6.50 -12.08 16.04
CA PRO A 941 -6.67 -11.69 14.66
C PRO A 941 -7.94 -12.31 14.07
N GLU A 942 -8.69 -11.52 13.32
CA GLU A 942 -9.92 -11.95 12.65
C GLU A 942 -9.70 -12.02 11.14
N PHE A 943 -10.11 -13.15 10.54
CA PHE A 943 -9.98 -13.38 9.11
C PHE A 943 -11.28 -13.87 8.49
N VAL A 944 -11.58 -13.39 7.28
CA VAL A 944 -12.64 -13.96 6.44
C VAL A 944 -12.05 -15.03 5.51
N VAL A 945 -12.66 -16.20 5.51
CA VAL A 945 -12.22 -17.38 4.77
C VAL A 945 -12.99 -17.53 3.46
N SER A 946 -12.26 -17.74 2.37
CA SER A 946 -12.79 -18.11 1.06
C SER A 946 -12.09 -19.37 0.54
N ILE A 947 -12.86 -20.40 0.19
CA ILE A 947 -12.32 -21.69 -0.29
C ILE A 947 -12.91 -21.99 -1.67
N ALA A 948 -12.07 -22.50 -2.57
CA ALA A 948 -12.53 -23.14 -3.79
C ALA A 948 -11.73 -24.42 -4.05
N THR A 949 -12.41 -25.44 -4.55
CA THR A 949 -11.79 -26.68 -5.01
C THR A 949 -11.71 -26.69 -6.53
N SER A 950 -10.69 -27.34 -7.06
CA SER A 950 -10.61 -27.63 -8.49
C SER A 950 -11.89 -28.35 -8.94
N PRO A 951 -12.49 -27.97 -10.09
CA PRO A 951 -13.70 -28.61 -10.62
C PRO A 951 -13.57 -30.13 -10.77
N TRP A 952 -12.33 -30.63 -10.91
CA TRP A 952 -12.01 -32.02 -11.15
C TRP A 952 -11.82 -32.84 -9.85
N HIS A 953 -11.79 -32.18 -8.68
CA HIS A 953 -11.41 -32.79 -7.40
C HIS A 953 -12.46 -32.64 -6.28
N HIS A 954 -13.74 -32.57 -6.65
CA HIS A 954 -14.83 -32.41 -5.68
C HIS A 954 -15.00 -33.62 -4.74
N ARG A 955 -15.44 -33.34 -3.50
CA ARG A 955 -15.79 -34.34 -2.47
C ARG A 955 -14.65 -35.26 -1.98
N GLN A 956 -13.39 -34.87 -2.14
CA GLN A 956 -12.23 -35.63 -1.65
C GLN A 956 -11.74 -35.21 -0.24
N GLY A 957 -12.53 -34.42 0.50
CA GLY A 957 -12.13 -33.92 1.83
C GLY A 957 -11.16 -32.73 1.83
N LEU A 958 -10.84 -32.17 0.66
CA LEU A 958 -9.87 -31.07 0.50
C LEU A 958 -10.24 -29.82 1.31
N GLY A 959 -11.51 -29.42 1.29
CA GLY A 959 -11.98 -28.26 2.05
C GLY A 959 -11.79 -28.41 3.56
N ALA A 960 -11.92 -29.62 4.11
CA ALA A 960 -11.67 -29.87 5.53
C ALA A 960 -10.17 -29.76 5.86
N GLY A 961 -9.32 -30.27 4.97
CA GLY A 961 -7.87 -30.11 5.09
C GLY A 961 -7.43 -28.64 5.03
N LEU A 962 -8.05 -27.84 4.16
CA LEU A 962 -7.79 -26.39 4.08
C LEU A 962 -8.21 -25.64 5.35
N LEU A 963 -9.39 -25.96 5.90
CA LEU A 963 -9.85 -25.37 7.18
C LEU A 963 -8.94 -25.80 8.35
N HIS A 964 -8.44 -27.03 8.34
CA HIS A 964 -7.46 -27.48 9.33
C HIS A 964 -6.13 -26.72 9.17
N ALA A 965 -5.65 -26.55 7.94
CA ALA A 965 -4.41 -25.85 7.65
C ALA A 965 -4.43 -24.39 8.13
N ILE A 966 -5.51 -23.63 7.89
CA ILE A 966 -5.59 -22.24 8.36
C ILE A 966 -5.64 -22.13 9.89
N ARG A 967 -6.21 -23.12 10.59
CA ARG A 967 -6.17 -23.17 12.06
C ARG A 967 -4.77 -23.45 12.59
N GLN A 968 -3.99 -24.28 11.91
CA GLN A 968 -2.58 -24.48 12.27
C GLN A 968 -1.73 -23.26 11.92
N LEU A 969 -2.05 -22.59 10.81
CA LEU A 969 -1.37 -21.37 10.39
C LEU A 969 -1.56 -20.23 11.39
N SER A 970 -2.78 -20.07 11.91
CA SER A 970 -3.11 -19.05 12.90
C SER A 970 -3.92 -19.65 14.08
N PRO A 971 -3.24 -20.27 15.07
CA PRO A 971 -3.89 -21.01 16.14
C PRO A 971 -4.81 -20.19 17.03
N SER A 972 -4.54 -18.89 17.19
CA SER A 972 -5.35 -18.00 18.02
C SER A 972 -6.35 -17.15 17.23
N ALA A 973 -6.40 -17.28 15.90
CA ALA A 973 -7.31 -16.48 15.07
C ALA A 973 -8.76 -16.86 15.24
N HIS A 974 -9.63 -15.88 15.03
CA HIS A 974 -11.03 -16.08 14.79
C HIS A 974 -11.29 -16.06 13.28
N PHE A 975 -11.89 -17.14 12.77
CA PHE A 975 -12.19 -17.28 11.35
C PHE A 975 -13.69 -17.13 11.09
N LEU A 976 -14.01 -16.30 10.11
CA LEU A 976 -15.37 -16.04 9.66
C LEU A 976 -15.55 -16.52 8.22
N ALA A 977 -16.74 -16.95 7.83
CA ALA A 977 -17.03 -17.30 6.45
C ALA A 977 -18.43 -16.86 6.04
N LYS A 978 -18.55 -16.26 4.85
CA LYS A 978 -19.84 -15.95 4.25
C LYS A 978 -20.22 -17.05 3.27
N ILE A 979 -21.31 -17.76 3.55
CA ILE A 979 -21.75 -18.92 2.77
C ILE A 979 -23.16 -18.65 2.27
N LEU A 980 -23.35 -18.75 0.94
CA LEU A 980 -24.68 -18.62 0.34
C LEU A 980 -25.59 -19.77 0.81
N PRO A 981 -26.86 -19.52 1.18
CA PRO A 981 -27.79 -20.54 1.66
C PRO A 981 -27.95 -21.74 0.71
N GLU A 982 -27.79 -21.52 -0.59
CA GLU A 982 -27.92 -22.52 -1.65
C GLU A 982 -26.70 -23.47 -1.74
N ASN A 983 -25.56 -23.08 -1.15
CA ASN A 983 -24.32 -23.86 -1.16
C ASN A 983 -24.30 -24.90 -0.02
N VAL A 984 -25.19 -25.89 -0.13
CA VAL A 984 -25.38 -26.96 0.86
C VAL A 984 -24.08 -27.71 1.19
N ALA A 985 -23.21 -27.90 0.20
CA ALA A 985 -21.93 -28.57 0.39
C ALA A 985 -20.97 -27.78 1.30
N SER A 986 -20.87 -26.47 1.10
CA SER A 986 -20.03 -25.60 1.94
C SER A 986 -20.64 -25.41 3.32
N LEU A 987 -21.96 -25.26 3.43
CA LEU A 987 -22.64 -25.24 4.73
C LEU A 987 -22.32 -26.49 5.55
N ALA A 988 -22.44 -27.68 4.95
CA ALA A 988 -22.13 -28.94 5.61
C ALA A 988 -20.63 -29.08 5.95
N LEU A 989 -19.72 -28.49 5.15
CA LEU A 989 -18.29 -28.46 5.44
C LEU A 989 -18.00 -27.59 6.68
N PHE A 990 -18.43 -26.34 6.67
CA PHE A 990 -18.13 -25.37 7.73
C PHE A 990 -18.80 -25.76 9.05
N ILE A 991 -20.06 -26.23 9.03
CA ILE A 991 -20.73 -26.73 10.25
C ILE A 991 -19.99 -27.92 10.86
N ARG A 992 -19.56 -28.90 10.04
CA ARG A 992 -18.75 -30.04 10.53
C ARG A 992 -17.38 -29.61 11.05
N ALA A 993 -16.82 -28.54 10.50
CA ALA A 993 -15.61 -27.91 11.01
C ALA A 993 -15.87 -27.07 12.28
N GLY A 994 -17.07 -27.07 12.84
CA GLY A 994 -17.38 -26.37 14.10
C GLY A 994 -17.72 -24.89 13.93
N TYR A 995 -18.12 -24.46 12.73
CA TYR A 995 -18.61 -23.09 12.52
C TYR A 995 -20.10 -22.97 12.84
N THR A 996 -20.49 -21.82 13.39
CA THR A 996 -21.89 -21.49 13.71
C THR A 996 -22.31 -20.16 13.10
N LEU A 997 -23.53 -20.10 12.58
CA LEU A 997 -24.10 -18.87 12.02
C LEU A 997 -24.31 -17.82 13.14
N GLY A 998 -23.66 -16.68 12.99
CA GLY A 998 -23.81 -15.49 13.83
C GLY A 998 -25.00 -14.63 13.39
N ALA A 999 -25.35 -13.66 14.24
CA ALA A 999 -26.44 -12.71 13.97
C ALA A 999 -26.10 -11.70 12.86
N ASP A 1000 -24.81 -11.55 12.54
CA ASP A 1000 -24.25 -10.73 11.47
C ASP A 1000 -24.32 -11.42 10.09
N GLY A 1001 -24.83 -12.66 10.03
CA GLY A 1001 -24.92 -13.43 8.80
C GLY A 1001 -23.62 -14.14 8.38
N TYR A 1002 -22.59 -14.12 9.22
CA TYR A 1002 -21.34 -14.86 9.02
C TYR A 1002 -21.34 -16.16 9.82
N PHE A 1003 -20.64 -17.17 9.29
CA PHE A 1003 -20.33 -18.38 10.04
C PHE A 1003 -19.04 -18.15 10.82
N HIS A 1004 -19.09 -18.24 12.14
CA HIS A 1004 -17.96 -18.07 13.05
C HIS A 1004 -17.38 -19.42 13.46
N ALA A 1005 -16.07 -19.58 13.34
CA ALA A 1005 -15.37 -20.73 13.91
C ALA A 1005 -15.52 -20.69 15.44
N ARG A 1006 -16.00 -21.78 16.04
CA ARG A 1006 -15.93 -21.91 17.50
C ARG A 1006 -14.47 -21.91 17.96
N PRO A 1007 -14.15 -21.25 19.08
CA PRO A 1007 -12.92 -21.54 19.80
C PRO A 1007 -12.96 -23.02 20.20
N ASP A 1008 -12.04 -23.83 19.67
CA ASP A 1008 -11.95 -25.26 20.00
C ASP A 1008 -11.61 -25.47 21.48
#